data_AF-A0A9Q4G9P4-F1
#
_entry.id   AF-A0A9Q4G9P4-F1
#
_cell.length_a   1.000
_cell.length_b   1.000
_cell.length_c   1.000
_cell.angle_alpha   90.00
_cell.angle_beta   90.00
_cell.angle_gamma   90.00
#
_symmetry.space_group_name_H-M   'P 1'
#
loop_
_entity.id
_entity.type
_entity.pdbx_description
1 polymer ?
#
loop_
_entity_poly.entity_id
_entity_poly.type
_entity_poly.pdbx_seq_one_letter_code
_entity_poly.pdbx_strand_id
1 'polypeptide(L)'
;MKPDITDLIFLISTILGAIGLSVIIYSRDKGNKSSRLFLLTLVLVVGYIISHGIHFLVMTMGDVTILDRSCHSFLLLINMSLTFFAWNFPRERKTGFVKASIILLPSVVVLALLWGGLLVKESHAHHYHFEPQFTALYPVYLVWYLFLLAFSAFILIRRYKSETSRQLRMQIITFLLGLTITNLTSFIFGMFIPWTLGFYYLIEASPLAFLVGVIMFTSVAVGKFNMFPKALDRVREFSINRKVMLIALILVPIIIMLIQVPLGRAIIGVSNEAWLGYFAISVMGGLIVSISMAILINIIISYPLKELKNKALEIKQGDFNTKVSINSNDELGEVAEAFNEMAQTLLQNSEELRSKEQRITLLLNAFEKSQASIAVVDKDARILEANKTFFRLLGREASEVLNQNILALQFSNCKSNGLIGVTTALKNRGNYECEIEYPDPTGVRKDLLVTISPVYFDEVKYAGHMFVEVDITERKMLESKLLQAEKLAALGKMSAILAHEIKTPLTSIKMNADILSESLKLSKEDEDSFQIIQKEIKRLNNLVKEVLQLSRQPELNCSVLNLKELMENVRKQFQARLEERQIRFINGVQDCEISADEEKLRQVFINLIENSLEAMTSRGEILISSKAADRFLCIHVKDTGIGIASPEKVFDPFMTTKASGTGLGLSISRKIIEQHGGTISLVNAEAGETTFEILLPMGNYK
;
A
#
# COMPACT_ATOMS: atom_id res chain seq x y z
N MET A 1 -52.87 48.97 -55.45
CA MET A 1 -51.90 47.87 -55.64
C MET A 1 -52.22 46.79 -54.63
N LYS A 2 -52.42 45.54 -55.06
CA LYS A 2 -52.47 44.41 -54.10
C LYS A 2 -51.07 44.29 -53.50
N PRO A 3 -50.92 44.13 -52.16
CA PRO A 3 -49.60 43.87 -51.58
C PRO A 3 -49.03 42.61 -52.21
N ASP A 4 -47.78 42.66 -52.65
CA ASP A 4 -47.08 41.50 -53.17
C ASP A 4 -46.93 40.47 -52.02
N ILE A 5 -46.90 39.18 -52.34
CA ILE A 5 -46.74 38.12 -51.34
C ILE A 5 -45.45 38.33 -50.53
N THR A 6 -44.44 38.91 -51.18
CA THR A 6 -43.17 39.32 -50.57
C THR A 6 -43.35 40.40 -49.50
N ASP A 7 -44.14 41.46 -49.75
CA ASP A 7 -44.48 42.51 -48.78
C ASP A 7 -45.08 41.93 -47.51
N LEU A 8 -46.02 41.01 -47.69
CA LEU A 8 -46.72 40.37 -46.58
C LEU A 8 -45.75 39.52 -45.74
N ILE A 9 -44.81 38.81 -46.38
CA ILE A 9 -43.79 38.00 -45.69
C ILE A 9 -42.86 38.88 -44.84
N PHE A 10 -42.34 39.98 -45.39
CA PHE A 10 -41.44 40.88 -44.66
C PHE A 10 -42.14 41.58 -43.50
N LEU A 11 -43.38 42.02 -43.71
CA LEU A 11 -44.22 42.62 -42.67
C LEU A 11 -44.49 41.63 -41.53
N ILE A 12 -44.93 40.40 -41.85
CA ILE A 12 -45.19 39.34 -40.86
C ILE A 12 -43.91 38.99 -40.08
N SER A 13 -42.78 38.84 -40.76
CA SER A 13 -41.49 38.54 -40.14
C SER A 13 -41.07 39.62 -39.12
N THR A 14 -41.23 40.89 -39.50
CA THR A 14 -40.94 42.04 -38.65
C THR A 14 -41.86 42.09 -37.41
N ILE A 15 -43.16 41.82 -37.60
CA ILE A 15 -44.14 41.76 -36.52
C ILE A 15 -43.84 40.59 -35.56
N LEU A 16 -43.51 39.41 -36.08
CA LEU A 16 -43.11 38.26 -35.26
C LEU A 16 -41.86 38.55 -34.44
N GLY A 17 -40.88 39.25 -35.01
CA GLY A 17 -39.69 39.72 -34.29
C GLY A 17 -40.04 40.65 -33.12
N ALA A 18 -40.94 41.61 -33.34
CA ALA A 18 -41.42 42.51 -32.29
C ALA A 18 -42.20 41.78 -31.18
N ILE A 19 -43.00 40.77 -31.54
CA ILE A 19 -43.72 39.91 -30.59
C ILE A 19 -42.73 39.08 -29.78
N GLY A 20 -41.75 38.45 -30.42
CA GLY A 20 -40.71 37.66 -29.74
C GLY A 20 -39.91 38.48 -28.73
N LEU A 21 -39.56 39.72 -29.07
CA LEU A 21 -38.92 40.67 -28.16
C LEU A 21 -39.82 41.00 -26.96
N SER A 22 -41.10 41.25 -27.20
CA SER A 22 -42.09 41.50 -26.15
C SER A 22 -42.20 40.31 -25.19
N VAL A 23 -42.30 39.09 -25.71
CA VAL A 23 -42.38 37.86 -24.91
C VAL A 23 -41.12 37.66 -24.05
N ILE A 24 -39.92 37.91 -24.61
CA ILE A 24 -38.66 37.76 -23.86
C ILE A 24 -38.54 38.80 -22.75
N ILE A 25 -38.95 40.04 -22.98
CA ILE A 25 -38.97 41.10 -21.97
C ILE A 25 -39.91 40.72 -20.82
N TYR A 26 -41.11 40.20 -21.15
CA TYR A 26 -42.18 39.89 -20.19
C TYR A 26 -42.09 38.52 -19.54
N SER A 27 -41.27 37.60 -20.07
CA SER A 27 -41.05 36.29 -19.45
C SER A 27 -40.66 36.42 -17.96
N ARG A 28 -41.38 35.70 -17.11
CA ARG A 28 -41.27 35.73 -15.63
C ARG A 28 -40.04 35.01 -15.09
N ASP A 29 -39.45 34.11 -15.87
CA ASP A 29 -38.28 33.33 -15.44
C ASP A 29 -37.02 34.21 -15.34
N LYS A 30 -36.44 34.25 -14.14
CA LYS A 30 -35.47 35.27 -13.71
C LYS A 30 -34.01 34.97 -14.07
N GLY A 31 -33.69 33.74 -14.47
CA GLY A 31 -32.30 33.26 -14.47
C GLY A 31 -31.56 33.25 -15.80
N ASN A 32 -32.08 33.89 -16.86
CA ASN A 32 -31.38 33.89 -18.17
C ASN A 32 -31.84 35.01 -19.12
N LYS A 33 -32.23 36.18 -18.60
CA LYS A 33 -32.79 37.26 -19.43
C LYS A 33 -31.76 37.82 -20.41
N SER A 34 -30.51 37.97 -19.97
CA SER A 34 -29.46 38.54 -20.82
C SER A 34 -29.11 37.59 -21.96
N SER A 35 -29.01 36.27 -21.71
CA SER A 35 -28.79 35.31 -22.80
C SER A 35 -29.98 35.18 -23.76
N ARG A 36 -31.22 35.34 -23.29
CA ARG A 36 -32.40 35.35 -24.18
C ARG A 36 -32.44 36.58 -25.09
N LEU A 37 -32.16 37.76 -24.55
CA LEU A 37 -32.06 38.99 -25.34
C LEU A 37 -30.90 38.93 -26.34
N PHE A 38 -29.77 38.33 -25.94
CA PHE A 38 -28.65 38.07 -26.84
C PHE A 38 -29.03 37.09 -27.96
N LEU A 39 -29.65 35.95 -27.65
CA LEU A 39 -30.12 34.97 -28.64
C LEU A 39 -31.14 35.58 -29.60
N LEU A 40 -32.09 36.37 -29.09
CA LEU A 40 -33.05 37.06 -29.93
C LEU A 40 -32.38 38.10 -30.83
N THR A 41 -31.40 38.85 -30.31
CA THR A 41 -30.62 39.78 -31.14
C THR A 41 -29.93 39.01 -32.25
N LEU A 42 -29.31 37.86 -31.97
CA LEU A 42 -28.70 37.01 -33.00
C LEU A 42 -29.74 36.52 -34.03
N VAL A 43 -30.94 36.13 -33.59
CA VAL A 43 -32.04 35.72 -34.49
C VAL A 43 -32.51 36.88 -35.36
N LEU A 44 -32.65 38.09 -34.82
CA LEU A 44 -33.03 39.28 -35.58
C LEU A 44 -31.95 39.66 -36.60
N VAL A 45 -30.69 39.45 -36.27
CA VAL A 45 -29.55 39.66 -37.18
C VAL A 45 -29.56 38.62 -38.31
N VAL A 46 -29.80 37.36 -37.99
CA VAL A 46 -29.99 36.31 -39.00
C VAL A 46 -31.22 36.63 -39.86
N GLY A 47 -32.31 37.11 -39.26
CA GLY A 47 -33.50 37.57 -39.96
C GLY A 47 -33.20 38.74 -40.91
N TYR A 48 -32.43 39.74 -40.46
CA TYR A 48 -31.95 40.86 -41.29
C TYR A 48 -31.15 40.36 -42.50
N ILE A 49 -30.21 39.44 -42.28
CA ILE A 49 -29.39 38.81 -43.33
C ILE A 49 -30.25 38.03 -44.32
N ILE A 50 -31.14 37.17 -43.84
CA ILE A 50 -32.04 36.37 -44.68
C ILE A 50 -32.98 37.29 -45.46
N SER A 51 -33.49 38.33 -44.80
CA SER A 51 -34.39 39.31 -45.41
C SER A 51 -33.74 39.99 -46.61
N HIS A 52 -32.48 40.41 -46.46
CA HIS A 52 -31.69 40.95 -47.57
C HIS A 52 -31.42 39.89 -48.64
N GLY A 53 -31.00 38.68 -48.24
CA GLY A 53 -30.79 37.53 -49.11
C GLY A 53 -31.99 37.22 -50.01
N ILE A 54 -33.20 37.23 -49.46
CA ILE A 54 -34.44 36.96 -50.19
C ILE A 54 -34.75 38.10 -51.17
N HIS A 55 -34.57 39.37 -50.75
CA HIS A 55 -34.74 40.49 -51.66
C HIS A 55 -33.80 40.39 -52.88
N PHE A 56 -32.55 39.96 -52.68
CA PHE A 56 -31.64 39.67 -53.80
C PHE A 56 -32.19 38.58 -54.72
N LEU A 57 -32.81 37.54 -54.18
CA LEU A 57 -33.29 36.40 -54.97
C LEU A 57 -34.52 36.71 -55.81
N VAL A 58 -35.43 37.55 -55.33
CA VAL A 58 -36.81 37.58 -55.83
C VAL A 58 -37.18 38.88 -56.56
N MET A 59 -36.56 40.02 -56.26
CA MET A 59 -36.99 41.31 -56.84
C MET A 59 -36.18 41.78 -58.05
N THR A 60 -36.89 42.35 -59.03
CA THR A 60 -36.34 42.92 -60.27
C THR A 60 -35.75 44.31 -60.03
N MET A 61 -34.65 44.64 -60.73
CA MET A 61 -33.99 45.94 -60.60
C MET A 61 -34.95 47.10 -60.91
N GLY A 62 -35.23 47.94 -59.91
CA GLY A 62 -35.96 49.21 -60.08
C GLY A 62 -36.80 49.65 -58.87
N ASP A 63 -37.44 48.72 -58.17
CA ASP A 63 -38.21 49.01 -56.95
C ASP A 63 -37.49 48.40 -55.74
N VAL A 64 -36.95 49.28 -54.89
CA VAL A 64 -36.16 48.91 -53.72
C VAL A 64 -36.80 49.43 -52.43
N THR A 65 -38.05 49.93 -52.54
CA THR A 65 -38.82 50.50 -51.44
C THR A 65 -39.04 49.49 -50.32
N ILE A 66 -39.26 48.23 -50.68
CA ILE A 66 -39.58 47.14 -49.74
C ILE A 66 -38.31 46.71 -48.98
N LEU A 67 -37.19 46.61 -49.69
CA LEU A 67 -35.88 46.42 -49.06
C LEU A 67 -35.61 47.53 -48.06
N ASP A 68 -35.70 48.78 -48.51
CA ASP A 68 -35.42 49.97 -47.71
C ASP A 68 -36.26 50.00 -46.42
N ARG A 69 -37.56 49.72 -46.53
CA ARG A 69 -38.46 49.61 -45.37
C ARG A 69 -38.08 48.45 -44.44
N SER A 70 -37.75 47.28 -44.98
CA SER A 70 -37.33 46.12 -44.18
C SER A 70 -36.00 46.37 -43.45
N CYS A 71 -35.03 47.04 -44.10
CA CYS A 71 -33.73 47.37 -43.52
C CYS A 71 -33.88 48.22 -42.27
N HIS A 72 -34.60 49.33 -42.41
CA HIS A 72 -34.85 50.25 -41.32
C HIS A 72 -35.66 49.60 -40.19
N SER A 73 -36.59 48.70 -40.53
CA SER A 73 -37.35 47.93 -39.53
C SER A 73 -36.48 47.01 -38.69
N PHE A 74 -35.61 46.21 -39.32
CA PHE A 74 -34.71 45.30 -38.62
C PHE A 74 -33.61 46.04 -37.84
N LEU A 75 -33.04 47.12 -38.39
CA LEU A 75 -32.08 47.97 -37.67
C LEU A 75 -32.69 48.57 -36.40
N LEU A 76 -33.95 49.04 -36.48
CA LEU A 76 -34.69 49.51 -35.32
C LEU A 76 -34.91 48.40 -34.29
N LEU A 77 -35.33 47.20 -34.71
CA LEU A 77 -35.56 46.06 -33.82
C LEU A 77 -34.26 45.57 -33.15
N ILE A 78 -33.16 45.52 -33.88
CA ILE A 78 -31.82 45.17 -33.37
C ILE A 78 -31.36 46.22 -32.36
N ASN A 79 -31.47 47.51 -32.68
CA ASN A 79 -31.06 48.57 -31.76
C ASN A 79 -31.94 48.61 -30.50
N MET A 80 -33.24 48.32 -30.65
CA MET A 80 -34.15 48.14 -29.53
C MET A 80 -33.75 46.93 -28.65
N SER A 81 -33.44 45.78 -29.24
CA SER A 81 -33.01 44.59 -28.49
C SER A 81 -31.67 44.81 -27.78
N LEU A 82 -30.72 45.49 -28.42
CA LEU A 82 -29.44 45.89 -27.84
C LEU A 82 -29.60 46.89 -26.69
N THR A 83 -30.56 47.82 -26.79
CA THR A 83 -30.89 48.76 -25.71
C THR A 83 -31.44 48.03 -24.49
N PHE A 84 -32.36 47.08 -24.69
CA PHE A 84 -32.86 46.23 -23.61
C PHE A 84 -31.78 45.32 -23.03
N PHE A 85 -30.87 44.82 -23.87
CA PHE A 85 -29.73 44.04 -23.43
C PHE A 85 -28.78 44.89 -22.57
N ALA A 86 -28.39 46.09 -23.02
CA ALA A 86 -27.59 47.05 -22.24
C ALA A 86 -28.23 47.35 -20.88
N TRP A 87 -29.57 47.38 -20.82
CA TRP A 87 -30.31 47.54 -19.58
C TRP A 87 -30.23 46.33 -18.64
N ASN A 88 -30.04 45.12 -19.15
CA ASN A 88 -30.00 43.90 -18.32
C ASN A 88 -28.57 43.33 -18.16
N PHE A 89 -27.56 43.99 -18.74
CA PHE A 89 -26.15 43.58 -18.73
C PHE A 89 -25.28 44.51 -17.85
N PRO A 90 -24.30 44.02 -17.07
CA PRO A 90 -23.83 42.64 -17.00
C PRO A 90 -24.55 41.76 -15.95
N ARG A 91 -25.30 42.37 -15.02
CA ARG A 91 -26.10 41.64 -14.02
C ARG A 91 -27.57 41.66 -14.41
N GLU A 92 -28.20 40.49 -14.45
CA GLU A 92 -29.61 40.35 -14.82
C GLU A 92 -30.51 41.13 -13.85
N ARG A 93 -31.41 41.97 -14.37
CA ARG A 93 -32.35 42.77 -13.58
C ARG A 93 -33.75 42.66 -14.16
N LYS A 94 -34.76 43.00 -13.35
CA LYS A 94 -36.11 43.23 -13.86
C LYS A 94 -36.19 44.62 -14.46
N THR A 95 -36.54 44.71 -15.74
CA THR A 95 -36.73 45.98 -16.44
C THR A 95 -38.01 46.70 -15.97
N GLY A 96 -39.07 45.95 -15.65
CA GLY A 96 -40.37 46.47 -15.21
C GLY A 96 -41.25 46.93 -16.38
N PHE A 97 -42.58 46.73 -16.29
CA PHE A 97 -43.53 46.99 -17.40
C PHE A 97 -43.50 48.46 -17.88
N VAL A 98 -43.56 49.40 -16.94
CA VAL A 98 -43.59 50.85 -17.25
C VAL A 98 -42.30 51.29 -17.95
N LYS A 99 -41.15 50.88 -17.44
CA LYS A 99 -39.85 51.26 -18.04
C LYS A 99 -39.63 50.61 -19.39
N ALA A 100 -40.09 49.38 -19.59
CA ALA A 100 -40.02 48.72 -20.90
C ALA A 100 -40.93 49.41 -21.92
N SER A 101 -42.12 49.86 -21.50
CA SER A 101 -43.08 50.54 -22.38
C SER A 101 -42.55 51.87 -22.92
N ILE A 102 -41.69 52.58 -22.18
CA ILE A 102 -41.05 53.84 -22.64
C ILE A 102 -40.19 53.64 -23.89
N ILE A 103 -39.55 52.48 -24.05
CA ILE A 103 -38.72 52.17 -25.23
C ILE A 103 -39.57 51.44 -26.29
N LEU A 104 -40.46 50.55 -25.86
CA LEU A 104 -41.19 49.67 -26.76
C LEU A 104 -42.31 50.39 -27.52
N LEU A 105 -43.11 51.22 -26.86
CA LEU A 105 -44.24 51.90 -27.52
C LEU A 105 -43.79 52.86 -28.64
N PRO A 106 -42.81 53.76 -28.43
CA PRO A 106 -42.38 54.64 -29.52
C PRO A 106 -41.73 53.86 -30.67
N SER A 107 -41.00 52.78 -30.37
CA SER A 107 -40.39 51.93 -31.41
C SER A 107 -41.43 51.19 -32.25
N VAL A 108 -42.53 50.71 -31.65
CA VAL A 108 -43.65 50.09 -32.37
C VAL A 108 -44.39 51.13 -33.22
N VAL A 109 -44.58 52.35 -32.72
CA VAL A 109 -45.19 53.44 -33.49
C VAL A 109 -44.33 53.79 -34.70
N VAL A 110 -43.02 53.96 -34.51
CA VAL A 110 -42.07 54.23 -35.60
C VAL A 110 -42.09 53.10 -36.64
N LEU A 111 -42.15 51.84 -36.20
CA LEU A 111 -42.26 50.67 -37.08
C LEU A 111 -43.56 50.70 -37.90
N ALA A 112 -44.68 51.06 -37.29
CA ALA A 112 -45.97 51.18 -37.97
C ALA A 112 -45.98 52.34 -38.98
N LEU A 113 -45.38 53.49 -38.63
CA LEU A 113 -45.22 54.61 -39.55
C LEU A 113 -44.35 54.25 -40.77
N LEU A 114 -43.37 53.36 -40.56
CA LEU A 114 -42.45 52.92 -41.59
C LEU A 114 -43.13 52.03 -42.63
N TRP A 115 -43.86 51.00 -42.18
CA TRP A 115 -44.64 50.13 -43.08
C TRP A 115 -45.91 50.78 -43.61
N GLY A 116 -46.43 51.81 -42.93
CA GLY A 116 -47.55 52.64 -43.41
C GLY A 116 -47.16 53.61 -44.54
N GLY A 117 -45.89 53.62 -44.99
CA GLY A 117 -45.41 54.50 -46.05
C GLY A 117 -45.30 55.97 -45.66
N LEU A 118 -45.44 56.29 -44.37
CA LEU A 118 -45.43 57.67 -43.85
C LEU A 118 -44.01 58.18 -43.57
N LEU A 119 -42.99 57.32 -43.56
CA LEU A 119 -41.57 57.69 -43.40
C LEU A 119 -40.78 57.51 -44.70
N VAL A 120 -40.99 56.39 -45.39
CA VAL A 120 -40.33 56.04 -46.68
C VAL A 120 -41.42 55.89 -47.73
N LYS A 121 -41.41 56.74 -48.76
CA LYS A 121 -42.47 56.82 -49.77
C LYS A 121 -42.24 55.81 -50.89
N GLU A 122 -41.29 56.08 -51.78
CA GLU A 122 -40.87 55.23 -52.90
C GLU A 122 -39.34 55.35 -53.04
N SER A 123 -38.63 54.23 -53.06
CA SER A 123 -37.17 54.22 -53.25
C SER A 123 -36.87 53.50 -54.56
N HIS A 124 -36.17 54.19 -55.47
CA HIS A 124 -35.86 53.68 -56.80
C HIS A 124 -34.34 53.51 -56.98
N ALA A 125 -33.98 52.54 -57.81
CA ALA A 125 -32.59 52.31 -58.21
C ALA A 125 -32.50 52.28 -59.74
N HIS A 126 -31.81 53.27 -60.33
CA HIS A 126 -31.57 53.37 -61.77
C HIS A 126 -30.07 53.34 -62.06
N HIS A 127 -29.59 52.39 -62.88
CA HIS A 127 -28.19 52.27 -63.30
C HIS A 127 -27.17 52.59 -62.19
N TYR A 128 -27.28 51.87 -61.07
CA TYR A 128 -26.41 51.97 -59.89
C TYR A 128 -26.57 53.22 -59.01
N HIS A 129 -27.48 54.13 -59.34
CA HIS A 129 -27.81 55.30 -58.52
C HIS A 129 -29.05 55.01 -57.66
N PHE A 130 -28.89 55.13 -56.34
CA PHE A 130 -29.97 54.99 -55.37
C PHE A 130 -30.63 56.34 -55.12
N GLU A 131 -31.94 56.45 -55.40
CA GLU A 131 -32.74 57.64 -55.13
C GLU A 131 -33.78 57.34 -54.05
N PRO A 132 -33.47 57.61 -52.77
CA PRO A 132 -34.45 57.44 -51.70
C PRO A 132 -35.44 58.61 -51.68
N GLN A 133 -36.75 58.33 -51.69
CA GLN A 133 -37.76 59.35 -51.40
C GLN A 133 -38.32 59.22 -49.99
N PHE A 134 -37.86 60.10 -49.12
CA PHE A 134 -38.34 60.23 -47.76
C PHE A 134 -39.47 61.26 -47.64
N THR A 135 -40.34 61.05 -46.66
CA THR A 135 -41.34 62.06 -46.29
C THR A 135 -40.73 63.09 -45.33
N ALA A 136 -41.44 64.21 -45.11
CA ALA A 136 -41.07 65.20 -44.09
C ALA A 136 -41.00 64.64 -42.66
N LEU A 137 -41.57 63.44 -42.40
CA LEU A 137 -41.58 62.79 -41.09
C LEU A 137 -40.37 61.88 -40.85
N TYR A 138 -39.56 61.58 -41.88
CA TYR A 138 -38.38 60.71 -41.74
C TYR A 138 -37.38 61.12 -40.63
N PRO A 139 -37.11 62.42 -40.38
CA PRO A 139 -36.23 62.83 -39.27
C PRO A 139 -36.66 62.27 -37.90
N VAL A 140 -37.95 61.97 -37.70
CA VAL A 140 -38.46 61.34 -36.47
C VAL A 140 -37.83 59.97 -36.24
N TYR A 141 -37.68 59.16 -37.30
CA TYR A 141 -37.02 57.87 -37.23
C TYR A 141 -35.55 58.02 -36.83
N LEU A 142 -34.83 58.93 -37.49
CA LEU A 142 -33.39 59.13 -37.26
C LEU A 142 -33.12 59.61 -35.83
N VAL A 143 -33.92 60.56 -35.33
CA VAL A 143 -33.81 61.06 -33.96
C VAL A 143 -34.06 59.94 -32.96
N TRP A 144 -35.10 59.12 -33.16
CA TRP A 144 -35.39 58.00 -32.28
C TRP A 144 -34.30 56.92 -32.31
N TYR A 145 -33.78 56.60 -33.50
CA TYR A 145 -32.69 55.65 -33.68
C TYR A 145 -31.40 56.09 -32.96
N LEU A 146 -31.00 57.36 -33.15
CA LEU A 146 -29.84 57.94 -32.47
C LEU A 146 -30.05 58.03 -30.96
N PHE A 147 -31.27 58.32 -30.51
CA PHE A 147 -31.62 58.31 -29.09
C PHE A 147 -31.37 56.93 -28.46
N LEU A 148 -31.85 55.84 -29.06
CA LEU A 148 -31.64 54.48 -28.54
C LEU A 148 -30.14 54.13 -28.44
N LEU A 149 -29.36 54.53 -29.45
CA LEU A 149 -27.91 54.30 -29.46
C LEU A 149 -27.20 55.10 -28.36
N ALA A 150 -27.45 56.40 -28.27
CA ALA A 150 -26.86 57.25 -27.24
C ALA A 150 -27.26 56.80 -25.83
N PHE A 151 -28.52 56.40 -25.67
CA PHE A 151 -29.08 55.96 -24.41
C PHE A 151 -28.50 54.59 -23.95
N SER A 152 -28.35 53.64 -24.86
CA SER A 152 -27.70 52.35 -24.56
C SER A 152 -26.23 52.53 -24.18
N ALA A 153 -25.48 53.37 -24.90
CA ALA A 153 -24.11 53.73 -24.55
C ALA A 153 -24.02 54.42 -23.18
N PHE A 154 -24.92 55.37 -22.90
CA PHE A 154 -24.98 56.05 -21.59
C PHE A 154 -25.21 55.08 -20.43
N ILE A 155 -26.14 54.13 -20.57
CA ILE A 155 -26.40 53.10 -19.55
C ILE A 155 -25.13 52.29 -19.27
N LEU A 156 -24.42 51.84 -20.31
CA LEU A 156 -23.22 51.03 -20.18
C LEU A 156 -22.07 51.82 -19.55
N ILE A 157 -21.83 53.06 -19.98
CA ILE A 157 -20.79 53.93 -19.42
C ILE A 157 -21.06 54.20 -17.93
N ARG A 158 -22.32 54.49 -17.56
CA ARG A 158 -22.70 54.66 -16.16
C ARG A 158 -22.45 53.38 -15.36
N ARG A 159 -22.74 52.21 -15.92
CA ARG A 159 -22.50 50.92 -15.28
C ARG A 159 -21.03 50.61 -15.11
N TYR A 160 -20.22 50.88 -16.13
CA TYR A 160 -18.78 50.75 -16.09
C TYR A 160 -18.18 51.54 -14.92
N LYS A 161 -18.61 52.80 -14.74
CA LYS A 161 -18.18 53.65 -13.61
C LYS A 161 -18.60 53.10 -12.24
N SER A 162 -19.74 52.40 -12.17
CA SER A 162 -20.28 51.86 -10.91
C SER A 162 -19.82 50.43 -10.56
N GLU A 163 -19.15 49.71 -11.47
CA GLU A 163 -18.83 48.28 -11.30
C GLU A 163 -17.40 48.07 -10.80
N THR A 164 -17.24 47.28 -9.74
CA THR A 164 -15.94 47.06 -9.08
C THR A 164 -15.16 45.91 -9.69
N SER A 165 -15.84 44.86 -10.18
CA SER A 165 -15.19 43.69 -10.78
C SER A 165 -14.47 44.04 -12.09
N ARG A 166 -13.18 43.69 -12.17
CA ARG A 166 -12.38 43.86 -13.40
C ARG A 166 -12.95 43.07 -14.58
N GLN A 167 -13.44 41.85 -14.33
CA GLN A 167 -14.02 41.00 -15.36
C GLN A 167 -15.31 41.61 -15.93
N LEU A 168 -16.23 42.06 -15.07
CA LEU A 168 -17.49 42.70 -15.50
C LEU A 168 -17.24 44.05 -16.20
N ARG A 169 -16.21 44.80 -15.77
CA ARG A 169 -15.78 46.03 -16.46
C ARG A 169 -15.25 45.76 -17.87
N MET A 170 -14.40 44.75 -18.03
CA MET A 170 -13.90 44.34 -19.35
C MET A 170 -15.04 43.86 -20.25
N GLN A 171 -15.98 43.11 -19.68
CA GLN A 171 -17.21 42.74 -20.38
C GLN A 171 -17.99 43.97 -20.87
N ILE A 172 -18.26 44.95 -20.01
CA ILE A 172 -18.96 46.18 -20.41
C ILE A 172 -18.20 46.93 -21.53
N ILE A 173 -16.87 47.04 -21.43
CA ILE A 173 -16.04 47.67 -22.47
C ILE A 173 -16.15 46.92 -23.80
N THR A 174 -16.00 45.59 -23.79
CA THR A 174 -16.11 44.78 -25.00
C THR A 174 -17.48 44.92 -25.64
N PHE A 175 -18.55 44.98 -24.84
CA PHE A 175 -19.89 45.22 -25.36
C PHE A 175 -20.06 46.63 -25.93
N LEU A 176 -19.55 47.67 -25.25
CA LEU A 176 -19.60 49.04 -25.75
C LEU A 176 -18.85 49.20 -27.08
N LEU A 177 -17.68 48.57 -27.20
CA LEU A 177 -16.87 48.56 -28.42
C LEU A 177 -17.59 47.80 -29.54
N GLY A 178 -18.13 46.62 -29.26
CA GLY A 178 -18.92 45.84 -30.21
C GLY A 178 -20.17 46.59 -30.69
N LEU A 179 -20.91 47.23 -29.78
CA LEU A 179 -22.08 48.06 -30.07
C LEU A 179 -21.72 49.25 -30.97
N THR A 180 -20.61 49.92 -30.68
CA THR A 180 -20.14 51.09 -31.44
C THR A 180 -19.73 50.68 -32.83
N ILE A 181 -18.87 49.66 -32.97
CA ILE A 181 -18.42 49.16 -34.29
C ILE A 181 -19.62 48.70 -35.09
N THR A 182 -20.46 47.82 -34.54
CA THR A 182 -21.59 47.23 -35.28
C THR A 182 -22.55 48.31 -35.79
N ASN A 183 -22.95 49.26 -34.94
CA ASN A 183 -23.88 50.31 -35.36
C ASN A 183 -23.24 51.33 -36.30
N LEU A 184 -21.97 51.70 -36.07
CA LEU A 184 -21.25 52.64 -36.94
C LEU A 184 -21.06 52.06 -38.33
N THR A 185 -20.59 50.82 -38.42
CA THR A 185 -20.41 50.14 -39.71
C THR A 185 -21.76 49.96 -40.42
N SER A 186 -22.81 49.57 -39.70
CA SER A 186 -24.15 49.41 -40.29
C SER A 186 -24.74 50.73 -40.78
N PHE A 187 -24.52 51.83 -40.05
CA PHE A 187 -24.94 53.17 -40.49
C PHE A 187 -24.15 53.63 -41.72
N ILE A 188 -22.83 53.44 -41.73
CA ILE A 188 -21.97 53.88 -42.83
C ILE A 188 -22.35 53.17 -44.14
N PHE A 189 -22.45 51.85 -44.11
CA PHE A 189 -22.72 51.05 -45.31
C PHE A 189 -24.22 50.98 -45.66
N GLY A 190 -25.11 50.99 -44.67
CA GLY A 190 -26.55 50.84 -44.88
C GLY A 190 -27.30 52.16 -45.13
N MET A 191 -26.76 53.30 -44.67
CA MET A 191 -27.43 54.61 -44.80
C MET A 191 -26.52 55.69 -45.38
N PHE A 192 -25.37 55.97 -44.79
CA PHE A 192 -24.57 57.17 -45.11
C PHE A 192 -23.99 57.15 -46.53
N ILE A 193 -23.21 56.11 -46.87
CA ILE A 193 -22.54 56.04 -48.17
C ILE A 193 -23.55 55.93 -49.32
N PRO A 194 -24.57 55.04 -49.26
CA PRO A 194 -25.54 54.95 -50.33
C PRO A 194 -26.31 56.24 -50.58
N TRP A 195 -26.63 56.98 -49.50
CA TRP A 195 -27.38 58.21 -49.59
C TRP A 195 -26.55 59.41 -50.09
N THR A 196 -25.28 59.48 -49.69
CA THR A 196 -24.41 60.63 -50.02
C THR A 196 -23.65 60.45 -51.34
N LEU A 197 -23.26 59.21 -51.66
CA LEU A 197 -22.44 58.88 -52.83
C LEU A 197 -23.22 58.12 -53.91
N GLY A 198 -24.50 57.81 -53.66
CA GLY A 198 -25.40 57.17 -54.62
C GLY A 198 -25.10 55.69 -54.90
N PHE A 199 -24.17 55.07 -54.16
CA PHE A 199 -23.75 53.69 -54.39
C PHE A 199 -24.77 52.68 -53.84
N TYR A 200 -25.74 52.29 -54.67
CA TYR A 200 -26.77 51.32 -54.30
C TYR A 200 -26.19 49.96 -53.84
N TYR A 201 -25.14 49.46 -54.50
CA TYR A 201 -24.49 48.18 -54.17
C TYR A 201 -23.85 48.14 -52.77
N LEU A 202 -23.69 49.28 -52.07
CA LEU A 202 -23.20 49.29 -50.70
C LEU A 202 -24.32 49.09 -49.67
N ILE A 203 -25.57 49.44 -50.00
CA ILE A 203 -26.76 48.99 -49.24
C ILE A 203 -26.78 47.46 -49.26
N GLU A 204 -26.47 46.90 -50.42
CA GLU A 204 -26.43 45.46 -50.65
C GLU A 204 -25.36 44.77 -49.79
N ALA A 205 -24.21 45.41 -49.57
CA ALA A 205 -23.13 44.92 -48.72
C ALA A 205 -23.30 45.25 -47.21
N SER A 206 -24.31 46.05 -46.84
CA SER A 206 -24.50 46.51 -45.46
C SER A 206 -24.70 45.38 -44.41
N PRO A 207 -25.33 44.23 -44.72
CA PRO A 207 -25.40 43.12 -43.78
C PRO A 207 -24.06 42.45 -43.49
N LEU A 208 -23.12 42.48 -44.44
CA LEU A 208 -21.77 41.96 -44.24
C LEU A 208 -21.00 42.82 -43.21
N ALA A 209 -21.17 44.14 -43.31
CA ALA A 209 -20.66 45.11 -42.36
C ALA A 209 -21.19 44.85 -40.93
N PHE A 210 -22.47 44.49 -40.81
CA PHE A 210 -23.08 44.09 -39.54
C PHE A 210 -22.47 42.78 -38.99
N LEU A 211 -22.23 41.78 -39.85
CA LEU A 211 -21.68 40.48 -39.48
C LEU A 211 -20.28 40.58 -38.89
N VAL A 212 -19.42 41.47 -39.41
CA VAL A 212 -18.07 41.70 -38.86
C VAL A 212 -18.14 42.16 -37.40
N GLY A 213 -19.04 43.10 -37.09
CA GLY A 213 -19.26 43.60 -35.74
C GLY A 213 -19.74 42.50 -34.79
N VAL A 214 -20.68 41.67 -35.24
CA VAL A 214 -21.18 40.51 -34.46
C VAL A 214 -20.12 39.43 -34.27
N ILE A 215 -19.35 39.09 -35.30
CA ILE A 215 -18.29 38.06 -35.20
C ILE A 215 -17.19 38.54 -34.25
N MET A 216 -16.73 39.77 -34.38
CA MET A 216 -15.73 40.33 -33.46
C MET A 216 -16.28 40.39 -32.04
N PHE A 217 -17.52 40.85 -31.87
CA PHE A 217 -18.18 40.89 -30.57
C PHE A 217 -18.29 39.48 -29.97
N THR A 218 -18.85 38.53 -30.70
CA THR A 218 -19.05 37.15 -30.21
C THR A 218 -17.73 36.45 -29.93
N SER A 219 -16.73 36.53 -30.81
CA SER A 219 -15.41 35.93 -30.60
C SER A 219 -14.73 36.43 -29.31
N VAL A 220 -14.68 37.75 -29.11
CA VAL A 220 -13.99 38.35 -27.96
C VAL A 220 -14.84 38.25 -26.69
N ALA A 221 -16.14 38.53 -26.76
CA ALA A 221 -17.03 38.53 -25.61
C ALA A 221 -17.31 37.13 -25.06
N VAL A 222 -17.51 36.16 -25.94
CA VAL A 222 -17.85 34.78 -25.58
C VAL A 222 -16.59 33.98 -25.27
N GLY A 223 -15.56 34.07 -26.12
CA GLY A 223 -14.32 33.31 -25.98
C GLY A 223 -13.43 33.78 -24.84
N LYS A 224 -13.16 35.10 -24.76
CA LYS A 224 -12.19 35.65 -23.79
C LYS A 224 -12.81 36.05 -22.45
N PHE A 225 -14.06 36.51 -22.45
CA PHE A 225 -14.69 37.09 -21.26
C PHE A 225 -15.90 36.32 -20.73
N ASN A 226 -16.27 35.19 -21.35
CA ASN A 226 -17.34 34.29 -20.92
C ASN A 226 -18.67 35.01 -20.58
N MET A 227 -19.14 35.90 -21.46
CA MET A 227 -20.35 36.69 -21.22
C MET A 227 -21.65 35.86 -21.11
N PHE A 228 -21.70 34.64 -21.67
CA PHE A 228 -22.93 33.83 -21.76
C PHE A 228 -22.72 32.35 -21.39
N PRO A 229 -22.35 32.05 -20.13
CA PRO A 229 -21.95 30.69 -19.72
C PRO A 229 -23.05 29.65 -19.99
N LYS A 230 -24.32 29.96 -19.67
CA LYS A 230 -25.44 29.02 -19.88
C LYS A 230 -25.74 28.70 -21.35
N ALA A 231 -25.50 29.66 -22.25
CA ALA A 231 -25.62 29.42 -23.68
C ALA A 231 -24.41 28.60 -24.18
N LEU A 232 -23.23 28.87 -23.63
CA LEU A 232 -22.00 28.17 -23.95
C LEU A 232 -22.01 26.71 -23.50
N ASP A 233 -22.58 26.39 -22.34
CA ASP A 233 -22.63 25.02 -21.82
C ASP A 233 -23.39 24.09 -22.78
N ARG A 234 -24.54 24.54 -23.31
CA ARG A 234 -25.29 23.79 -24.34
C ARG A 234 -24.49 23.58 -25.63
N VAL A 235 -23.70 24.57 -26.04
CA VAL A 235 -22.83 24.44 -27.22
C VAL A 235 -21.63 23.55 -26.90
N ARG A 236 -21.08 23.59 -25.68
CA ARG A 236 -19.95 22.77 -25.25
C ARG A 236 -20.26 21.28 -25.29
N GLU A 237 -21.50 20.90 -24.96
CA GLU A 237 -22.01 19.52 -25.05
C GLU A 237 -22.01 18.95 -26.48
N PHE A 238 -21.99 19.81 -27.50
CA PHE A 238 -21.85 19.34 -28.87
C PHE A 238 -20.43 18.80 -29.11
N SER A 239 -20.37 17.61 -29.72
CA SER A 239 -19.12 17.09 -30.25
C SER A 239 -18.50 18.07 -31.25
N ILE A 240 -17.17 18.01 -31.42
CA ILE A 240 -16.45 18.85 -32.38
C ILE A 240 -17.09 18.72 -33.77
N ASN A 241 -17.44 17.50 -34.18
CA ASN A 241 -18.15 17.25 -35.44
C ASN A 241 -19.47 18.01 -35.57
N ARG A 242 -20.30 17.99 -34.52
CA ARG A 242 -21.58 18.72 -34.52
C ARG A 242 -21.36 20.22 -34.62
N LYS A 243 -20.33 20.76 -33.94
CA LYS A 243 -19.96 22.17 -34.02
C LYS A 243 -19.51 22.55 -35.44
N VAL A 244 -18.61 21.78 -36.04
CA VAL A 244 -18.12 22.02 -37.41
C VAL A 244 -19.27 21.93 -38.42
N MET A 245 -20.11 20.90 -38.33
CA MET A 245 -21.26 20.72 -39.22
C MET A 245 -22.28 21.85 -39.08
N LEU A 246 -22.62 22.28 -37.86
CA LEU A 246 -23.53 23.39 -37.63
C LEU A 246 -22.97 24.71 -38.17
N ILE A 247 -21.67 24.97 -37.96
CA ILE A 247 -21.00 26.15 -38.51
C ILE A 247 -21.10 26.12 -40.03
N ALA A 248 -20.82 25.00 -40.68
CA ALA A 248 -20.84 24.92 -42.13
C ALA A 248 -22.26 25.06 -42.71
N LEU A 249 -23.27 24.42 -42.09
CA LEU A 249 -24.67 24.50 -42.48
C LEU A 249 -25.23 25.93 -42.38
N ILE A 250 -24.73 26.74 -41.43
CA ILE A 250 -25.18 28.11 -41.22
C ILE A 250 -24.35 29.10 -42.03
N LEU A 251 -23.02 29.00 -41.97
CA LEU A 251 -22.12 30.00 -42.51
C LEU A 251 -22.06 29.95 -44.04
N VAL A 252 -22.11 28.77 -44.64
CA VAL A 252 -21.99 28.65 -46.10
C VAL A 252 -23.18 29.25 -46.85
N PRO A 253 -24.44 28.98 -46.48
CA PRO A 253 -25.57 29.70 -47.09
C PRO A 253 -25.49 31.22 -46.90
N ILE A 254 -25.02 31.69 -45.74
CA ILE A 254 -24.84 33.13 -45.47
C ILE A 254 -23.77 33.74 -46.38
N ILE A 255 -22.60 33.10 -46.51
CA ILE A 255 -21.52 33.57 -47.40
C ILE A 255 -22.00 33.61 -48.85
N ILE A 256 -22.73 32.58 -49.28
CA ILE A 256 -23.26 32.52 -50.63
C ILE A 256 -24.26 33.67 -50.82
N MET A 257 -25.27 33.80 -49.95
CA MET A 257 -26.30 34.84 -50.04
C MET A 257 -25.74 36.27 -49.97
N LEU A 258 -24.75 36.54 -49.12
CA LEU A 258 -24.29 37.90 -48.84
C LEU A 258 -23.06 38.34 -49.63
N ILE A 259 -22.23 37.40 -50.10
CA ILE A 259 -20.94 37.72 -50.72
C ILE A 259 -20.92 37.23 -52.16
N GLN A 260 -21.08 35.93 -52.36
CA GLN A 260 -20.94 35.34 -53.70
C GLN A 260 -22.03 35.83 -54.64
N VAL A 261 -23.25 35.99 -54.12
CA VAL A 261 -24.42 36.38 -54.89
C VAL A 261 -24.34 37.83 -55.41
N PRO A 262 -24.11 38.84 -54.55
CA PRO A 262 -23.93 40.22 -55.03
C PRO A 262 -22.69 40.37 -55.92
N LEU A 263 -21.59 39.70 -55.58
CA LEU A 263 -20.35 39.76 -56.36
C LEU A 263 -20.53 39.17 -57.77
N GLY A 264 -21.24 38.04 -57.88
CA GLY A 264 -21.57 37.43 -59.17
C GLY A 264 -22.42 38.35 -60.05
N ARG A 265 -23.37 39.09 -59.47
CA ARG A 265 -24.13 40.11 -60.21
C ARG A 265 -23.27 41.27 -60.65
N ALA A 266 -22.49 41.85 -59.73
CA ALA A 266 -21.70 43.05 -59.99
C ALA A 266 -20.54 42.82 -60.99
N ILE A 267 -19.91 41.65 -60.96
CA ILE A 267 -18.70 41.36 -61.74
C ILE A 267 -19.00 40.51 -62.98
N ILE A 268 -19.84 39.48 -62.85
CA ILE A 268 -20.05 38.48 -63.92
C ILE A 268 -21.25 38.84 -64.81
N GLY A 269 -22.12 39.77 -64.37
CA GLY A 269 -23.25 40.25 -65.17
C GLY A 269 -24.32 39.18 -65.40
N VAL A 270 -24.51 38.27 -64.44
CA VAL A 270 -25.53 37.20 -64.52
C VAL A 270 -26.93 37.82 -64.69
N SER A 271 -27.65 37.41 -65.73
CA SER A 271 -28.99 37.92 -66.03
C SER A 271 -30.00 37.52 -64.95
N ASN A 272 -31.08 38.32 -64.79
CA ASN A 272 -32.13 38.07 -63.80
C ASN A 272 -32.79 36.68 -63.95
N GLU A 273 -32.84 36.14 -65.16
CA GLU A 273 -33.42 34.82 -65.45
C GLU A 273 -32.51 33.66 -65.03
N ALA A 274 -31.19 33.81 -65.16
CA ALA A 274 -30.20 32.77 -64.81
C ALA A 274 -29.80 32.78 -63.33
N TRP A 275 -30.14 33.85 -62.61
CA TRP A 275 -29.75 34.11 -61.24
C TRP A 275 -30.18 33.01 -60.23
N LEU A 276 -31.44 32.56 -60.33
CA LEU A 276 -31.98 31.52 -59.45
C LEU A 276 -31.23 30.18 -59.60
N GLY A 277 -30.87 29.82 -60.84
CA GLY A 277 -30.06 28.65 -61.13
C GLY A 277 -28.64 28.77 -60.55
N TYR A 278 -27.99 29.92 -60.74
CA TYR A 278 -26.68 30.21 -60.17
C TYR A 278 -26.69 30.09 -58.63
N PHE A 279 -27.72 30.64 -57.98
CA PHE A 279 -27.89 30.53 -56.54
C PHE A 279 -28.05 29.07 -56.08
N ALA A 280 -28.96 28.31 -56.70
CA ALA A 280 -29.21 26.92 -56.33
C ALA A 280 -27.95 26.05 -56.48
N ILE A 281 -27.21 26.22 -57.58
CA ILE A 281 -25.95 25.51 -57.82
C ILE A 281 -24.90 25.91 -56.78
N SER A 282 -24.79 27.20 -56.46
CA SER A 282 -23.82 27.69 -55.46
C SER A 282 -24.11 27.14 -54.07
N VAL A 283 -25.38 27.14 -53.64
CA VAL A 283 -25.79 26.56 -52.35
C VAL A 283 -25.51 25.08 -52.29
N MET A 284 -25.87 24.33 -53.34
CA MET A 284 -25.62 22.89 -53.40
C MET A 284 -24.12 22.59 -53.37
N GLY A 285 -23.32 23.29 -54.19
CA GLY A 285 -21.86 23.15 -54.21
C GLY A 285 -21.22 23.48 -52.87
N GLY A 286 -21.63 24.59 -52.24
CA GLY A 286 -21.12 24.99 -50.93
C GLY A 286 -21.46 23.98 -49.83
N LEU A 287 -22.68 23.42 -49.83
CA LEU A 287 -23.08 22.38 -48.88
C LEU A 287 -22.29 21.08 -49.09
N ILE A 288 -22.04 20.68 -50.34
CA ILE A 288 -21.21 19.51 -50.64
C ILE A 288 -19.79 19.71 -50.10
N VAL A 289 -19.15 20.85 -50.40
CA VAL A 289 -17.79 21.17 -49.90
C VAL A 289 -17.77 21.17 -48.37
N SER A 290 -18.79 21.76 -47.74
CA SER A 290 -18.94 21.81 -46.28
C SER A 290 -19.03 20.44 -45.64
N ILE A 291 -19.87 19.57 -46.20
CA ILE A 291 -20.07 18.21 -45.69
C ILE A 291 -18.79 17.40 -45.88
N SER A 292 -18.15 17.48 -47.05
CA SER A 292 -16.86 16.82 -47.33
C SER A 292 -15.78 17.28 -46.35
N MET A 293 -15.67 18.58 -46.09
CA MET A 293 -14.72 19.13 -45.12
C MET A 293 -15.01 18.67 -43.69
N ALA A 294 -16.29 18.60 -43.28
CA ALA A 294 -16.68 18.09 -41.97
C ALA A 294 -16.31 16.60 -41.80
N ILE A 295 -16.49 15.79 -42.85
CA ILE A 295 -16.07 14.38 -42.86
C ILE A 295 -14.54 14.29 -42.75
N LEU A 296 -13.82 15.11 -43.51
CA LEU A 296 -12.36 15.14 -43.50
C LEU A 296 -11.82 15.50 -42.10
N ILE A 297 -12.35 16.56 -41.47
CA ILE A 297 -11.98 16.96 -40.10
C ILE A 297 -12.30 15.85 -39.10
N ASN A 298 -13.41 15.12 -39.30
CA ASN A 298 -13.73 14.01 -38.42
C ASN A 298 -12.69 12.88 -38.53
N ILE A 299 -12.28 12.52 -39.74
CA ILE A 299 -11.32 11.44 -39.99
C ILE A 299 -9.91 11.85 -39.53
N ILE A 300 -9.46 13.05 -39.89
CA ILE A 300 -8.07 13.49 -39.65
C ILE A 300 -7.87 13.92 -38.20
N ILE A 301 -8.84 14.60 -37.58
CA ILE A 301 -8.64 15.24 -36.27
C ILE A 301 -9.48 14.58 -35.18
N SER A 302 -10.79 14.46 -35.41
CA SER A 302 -11.70 14.11 -34.30
C SER A 302 -11.62 12.63 -33.89
N TYR A 303 -11.40 11.72 -34.83
CA TYR A 303 -11.25 10.30 -34.54
C TYR A 303 -9.96 10.01 -33.75
N PRO A 304 -8.75 10.46 -34.18
CA PRO A 304 -7.52 10.28 -33.41
C PRO A 304 -7.58 10.87 -32.00
N LEU A 305 -8.15 12.07 -31.84
CA LEU A 305 -8.32 12.69 -30.51
C LEU A 305 -9.26 11.89 -29.60
N LYS A 306 -10.32 11.29 -30.17
CA LYS A 306 -11.24 10.44 -29.41
C LYS A 306 -10.55 9.15 -28.96
N GLU A 307 -9.71 8.57 -29.82
CA GLU A 307 -8.90 7.39 -29.49
C GLU A 307 -7.91 7.70 -28.37
N LEU A 308 -7.10 8.76 -28.51
CA LEU A 308 -6.18 9.26 -27.48
C LEU A 308 -6.89 9.45 -26.13
N LYS A 309 -8.06 10.11 -26.14
CA LYS A 309 -8.87 10.30 -24.94
C LYS A 309 -9.28 8.97 -24.31
N ASN A 310 -9.75 8.01 -25.12
CA ASN A 310 -10.20 6.72 -24.61
C ASN A 310 -9.03 5.93 -24.00
N LYS A 311 -7.87 5.91 -24.66
CA LYS A 311 -6.67 5.25 -24.13
C LYS A 311 -6.14 5.91 -22.87
N ALA A 312 -6.18 7.25 -22.79
CA ALA A 312 -5.85 7.96 -21.55
C ALA A 312 -6.78 7.58 -20.38
N LEU A 313 -8.06 7.28 -20.65
CA LEU A 313 -8.99 6.80 -19.63
C LEU A 313 -8.68 5.36 -19.18
N GLU A 314 -8.17 4.50 -20.08
CA GLU A 314 -7.69 3.15 -19.73
C GLU A 314 -6.47 3.24 -18.79
N ILE A 315 -5.49 4.10 -19.09
CA ILE A 315 -4.34 4.37 -18.20
C ILE A 315 -4.79 4.84 -16.82
N LYS A 316 -5.79 5.74 -16.77
CA LYS A 316 -6.37 6.21 -15.50
C LYS A 316 -6.96 5.07 -14.67
N GLN A 317 -7.42 3.99 -15.30
CA GLN A 317 -7.95 2.80 -14.62
C GLN A 317 -6.86 1.79 -14.22
N GLY A 318 -5.59 2.07 -14.53
CA GLY A 318 -4.44 1.23 -14.19
C GLY A 318 -3.98 0.28 -15.31
N ASP A 319 -4.55 0.38 -16.51
CA ASP A 319 -4.08 -0.39 -17.67
C ASP A 319 -2.99 0.38 -18.44
N PHE A 320 -1.73 0.14 -18.07
CA PHE A 320 -0.57 0.79 -18.70
C PHE A 320 -0.05 0.07 -19.95
N ASN A 321 -0.59 -1.10 -20.29
CA ASN A 321 -0.15 -1.86 -21.49
C ASN A 321 -0.88 -1.40 -22.76
N THR A 322 -1.80 -0.45 -22.63
CA THR A 322 -2.55 0.10 -23.75
C THR A 322 -1.66 0.93 -24.67
N LYS A 323 -1.96 0.89 -25.98
CA LYS A 323 -1.26 1.68 -26.99
C LYS A 323 -2.26 2.39 -27.89
N VAL A 324 -1.86 3.57 -28.34
CA VAL A 324 -2.58 4.37 -29.32
C VAL A 324 -1.95 4.09 -30.69
N SER A 325 -2.78 3.77 -31.68
CA SER A 325 -2.33 3.41 -33.03
C SER A 325 -2.75 4.49 -34.04
N ILE A 326 -2.16 5.68 -33.91
CA ILE A 326 -2.38 6.78 -34.83
C ILE A 326 -1.18 6.84 -35.80
N ASN A 327 -1.40 6.43 -37.05
CA ASN A 327 -0.41 6.54 -38.11
C ASN A 327 -0.58 7.89 -38.81
N SER A 328 0.02 8.94 -38.25
CA SER A 328 0.02 10.28 -38.81
C SER A 328 1.41 10.89 -38.71
N ASN A 329 1.82 11.67 -39.71
CA ASN A 329 3.11 12.36 -39.74
C ASN A 329 2.95 13.84 -39.33
N ASP A 330 2.04 14.11 -38.42
CA ASP A 330 1.70 15.44 -37.91
C ASP A 330 1.77 15.46 -36.37
N GLU A 331 1.34 16.57 -35.77
CA GLU A 331 1.35 16.75 -34.32
C GLU A 331 0.49 15.71 -33.58
N LEU A 332 -0.50 15.10 -34.22
CA LEU A 332 -1.30 14.02 -33.62
C LEU A 332 -0.51 12.72 -33.55
N GLY A 333 0.36 12.46 -34.54
CA GLY A 333 1.32 11.35 -34.52
C GLY A 333 2.34 11.50 -33.39
N GLU A 334 2.98 12.67 -33.29
CA GLU A 334 3.95 12.96 -32.21
C GLU A 334 3.33 12.81 -30.81
N VAL A 335 2.09 13.29 -30.62
CA VAL A 335 1.37 13.14 -29.35
C VAL A 335 1.04 11.66 -29.06
N ALA A 336 0.71 10.87 -30.09
CA ALA A 336 0.48 9.44 -29.92
C ALA A 336 1.76 8.68 -29.53
N GLU A 337 2.90 9.02 -30.12
CA GLU A 337 4.20 8.47 -29.75
C GLU A 337 4.57 8.83 -28.30
N ALA A 338 4.50 10.12 -27.94
CA ALA A 338 4.77 10.57 -26.57
C ALA A 338 3.81 9.93 -25.54
N PHE A 339 2.54 9.71 -25.92
CA PHE A 339 1.58 8.98 -25.09
C PHE A 339 2.01 7.53 -24.86
N ASN A 340 2.43 6.84 -25.92
CA ASN A 340 2.89 5.45 -25.83
C ASN A 340 4.17 5.32 -24.98
N GLU A 341 5.12 6.26 -25.11
CA GLU A 341 6.33 6.29 -24.28
C GLU A 341 6.01 6.50 -22.78
N MET A 342 5.11 7.43 -22.48
CA MET A 342 4.63 7.67 -21.11
C MET A 342 3.95 6.42 -20.53
N ALA A 343 3.07 5.76 -21.30
CA ALA A 343 2.40 4.54 -20.87
C ALA A 343 3.41 3.44 -20.52
N GLN A 344 4.44 3.26 -21.36
CA GLN A 344 5.51 2.29 -21.12
C GLN A 344 6.35 2.62 -19.89
N THR A 345 6.69 3.89 -19.67
CA THR A 345 7.43 4.32 -18.47
C THR A 345 6.62 4.09 -17.19
N LEU A 346 5.32 4.37 -17.23
CA LEU A 346 4.42 4.09 -16.10
C LEU A 346 4.32 2.59 -15.80
N LEU A 347 4.23 1.75 -16.83
CA LEU A 347 4.25 0.30 -16.68
C LEU A 347 5.53 -0.17 -15.97
N GLN A 348 6.70 0.28 -16.45
CA GLN A 348 8.00 -0.07 -15.86
C GLN A 348 8.11 0.37 -14.39
N ASN A 349 7.74 1.62 -14.08
CA ASN A 349 7.75 2.13 -12.71
C ASN A 349 6.80 1.35 -11.79
N SER A 350 5.62 0.98 -12.28
CA SER A 350 4.65 0.20 -11.52
C SER A 350 5.17 -1.21 -11.23
N GLU A 351 5.83 -1.86 -12.20
CA GLU A 351 6.45 -3.17 -12.01
C GLU A 351 7.63 -3.11 -11.03
N GLU A 352 8.47 -2.07 -11.13
CA GLU A 352 9.59 -1.85 -10.22
C GLU A 352 9.11 -1.64 -8.77
N LEU A 353 8.09 -0.79 -8.57
CA LEU A 353 7.49 -0.56 -7.26
C LEU A 353 6.91 -1.85 -6.67
N ARG A 354 6.19 -2.63 -7.48
CA ARG A 354 5.63 -3.91 -7.06
C ARG A 354 6.72 -4.91 -6.65
N SER A 355 7.82 -4.96 -7.40
CA SER A 355 8.99 -5.79 -7.05
C SER A 355 9.64 -5.34 -5.74
N LYS A 356 9.80 -4.03 -5.53
CA LYS A 356 10.31 -3.46 -4.27
C LYS A 356 9.39 -3.80 -3.08
N GLU A 357 8.08 -3.68 -3.26
CA GLU A 357 7.08 -4.02 -2.23
C GLU A 357 7.11 -5.52 -1.87
N GLN A 358 7.19 -6.39 -2.87
CA GLN A 358 7.36 -7.84 -2.67
C GLN A 358 8.66 -8.16 -1.92
N ARG A 359 9.76 -7.48 -2.26
CA ARG A 359 11.04 -7.66 -1.57
C ARG A 359 10.98 -7.22 -0.11
N ILE A 360 10.36 -6.08 0.20
CA ILE A 360 10.16 -5.61 1.57
C ILE A 360 9.31 -6.62 2.36
N THR A 361 8.20 -7.08 1.78
CA THR A 361 7.31 -8.08 2.41
C THR A 361 8.03 -9.40 2.69
N LEU A 362 8.90 -9.85 1.79
CA LEU A 362 9.74 -11.03 2.00
C LEU A 362 10.69 -10.85 3.19
N LEU A 363 11.38 -9.70 3.27
CA LEU A 363 12.30 -9.39 4.36
C LEU A 363 11.60 -9.30 5.72
N LEU A 364 10.44 -8.64 5.79
CA LEU A 364 9.62 -8.57 7.00
C LEU A 364 9.16 -9.95 7.44
N ASN A 365 8.71 -10.80 6.50
CA ASN A 365 8.34 -12.18 6.82
C ASN A 365 9.53 -13.00 7.33
N ALA A 366 10.73 -12.83 6.76
CA ALA A 366 11.94 -13.49 7.21
C ALA A 366 12.34 -13.02 8.63
N PHE A 367 12.25 -11.71 8.89
CA PHE A 367 12.46 -11.12 10.22
C PHE A 367 11.49 -11.69 11.26
N GLU A 368 10.19 -11.69 10.96
CA GLU A 368 9.12 -12.18 11.84
C GLU A 368 9.17 -13.68 12.13
N LYS A 369 9.58 -14.49 11.14
CA LYS A 369 9.67 -15.96 11.27
C LYS A 369 11.04 -16.47 11.72
N SER A 370 12.01 -15.58 11.91
CA SER A 370 13.35 -15.97 12.39
C SER A 370 13.26 -16.69 13.73
N GLN A 371 14.02 -17.77 13.87
CA GLN A 371 14.19 -18.48 15.14
C GLN A 371 15.09 -17.71 16.12
N ALA A 372 15.91 -16.79 15.63
CA ALA A 372 16.64 -15.87 16.48
C ALA A 372 15.68 -14.77 16.99
N SER A 373 15.88 -14.38 18.24
CA SER A 373 15.26 -13.19 18.82
C SER A 373 15.98 -11.97 18.25
N ILE A 374 15.25 -11.07 17.59
CA ILE A 374 15.83 -9.89 16.95
C ILE A 374 15.10 -8.64 17.42
N ALA A 375 15.85 -7.65 17.89
CA ALA A 375 15.34 -6.32 18.23
C ALA A 375 16.23 -5.22 17.65
N VAL A 376 15.62 -4.21 17.07
CA VAL A 376 16.27 -3.00 16.58
C VAL A 376 15.92 -1.87 17.54
N VAL A 377 16.95 -1.18 18.03
CA VAL A 377 16.81 -0.05 18.94
C VAL A 377 17.31 1.24 18.30
N ASP A 378 16.84 2.38 18.79
CA ASP A 378 17.35 3.69 18.42
C ASP A 378 18.67 4.05 19.12
N LYS A 379 19.16 5.26 18.87
CA LYS A 379 20.37 5.83 19.50
C LYS A 379 20.30 5.91 21.04
N ASP A 380 19.11 5.93 21.63
CA ASP A 380 18.86 6.02 23.07
C ASP A 380 18.50 4.63 23.66
N ALA A 381 18.77 3.57 22.89
CA ALA A 381 18.50 2.17 23.21
C ALA A 381 17.01 1.86 23.44
N ARG A 382 16.10 2.62 22.83
CA ARG A 382 14.67 2.35 22.82
C ARG A 382 14.31 1.41 21.68
N ILE A 383 13.52 0.39 21.95
CA ILE A 383 13.13 -0.62 20.96
C ILE A 383 12.23 0.03 19.91
N LEU A 384 12.71 0.10 18.67
CA LEU A 384 11.97 0.59 17.50
C LEU A 384 11.12 -0.54 16.91
N GLU A 385 11.70 -1.72 16.78
CA GLU A 385 11.06 -2.88 16.17
C GLU A 385 11.68 -4.17 16.72
N ALA A 386 10.88 -5.23 16.82
CA ALA A 386 11.34 -6.53 17.27
C ALA A 386 10.46 -7.62 16.67
N ASN A 387 11.01 -8.82 16.47
CA ASN A 387 10.26 -9.93 15.90
C ASN A 387 9.45 -10.68 16.96
N LYS A 388 8.50 -11.52 16.52
CA LYS A 388 7.71 -12.40 17.41
C LYS A 388 8.52 -13.27 18.35
N THR A 389 9.76 -13.61 17.99
CA THR A 389 10.61 -14.43 18.85
C THR A 389 11.13 -13.63 20.04
N PHE A 390 11.49 -12.36 19.84
CA PHE A 390 11.86 -11.44 20.92
C PHE A 390 10.70 -11.19 21.90
N PHE A 391 9.48 -10.95 21.40
CA PHE A 391 8.30 -10.78 22.26
C PHE A 391 8.00 -12.04 23.09
N ARG A 392 8.12 -13.23 22.49
CA ARG A 392 7.96 -14.51 23.19
C ARG A 392 9.04 -14.75 24.24
N LEU A 393 10.29 -14.36 23.95
CA LEU A 393 11.40 -14.46 24.91
C LEU A 393 11.12 -13.64 26.17
N LEU A 394 10.59 -12.42 26.01
CA LEU A 394 10.22 -11.53 27.12
C LEU A 394 8.90 -11.92 27.81
N GLY A 395 8.05 -12.73 27.16
CA GLY A 395 6.70 -13.03 27.63
C GLY A 395 5.78 -11.80 27.66
N ARG A 396 5.99 -10.82 26.76
CA ARG A 396 5.25 -9.55 26.71
C ARG A 396 4.76 -9.24 25.31
N GLU A 397 3.64 -8.52 25.22
CA GLU A 397 3.06 -8.09 23.95
C GLU A 397 3.83 -6.90 23.35
N ALA A 398 3.74 -6.73 22.03
CA ALA A 398 4.46 -5.68 21.30
C ALA A 398 4.18 -4.26 21.86
N SER A 399 2.94 -3.98 22.25
CA SER A 399 2.55 -2.66 22.80
C SER A 399 3.25 -2.31 24.12
N GLU A 400 3.69 -3.31 24.87
CA GLU A 400 4.37 -3.11 26.16
C GLU A 400 5.90 -3.00 26.00
N VAL A 401 6.43 -3.49 24.88
CA VAL A 401 7.87 -3.60 24.62
C VAL A 401 8.37 -2.48 23.72
N LEU A 402 7.61 -2.11 22.70
CA LEU A 402 8.00 -1.04 21.78
C LEU A 402 8.17 0.29 22.53
N ASN A 403 9.19 1.06 22.13
CA ASN A 403 9.61 2.34 22.73
C ASN A 403 10.14 2.26 24.17
N GLN A 404 10.22 1.06 24.77
CA GLN A 404 10.90 0.84 26.05
C GLN A 404 12.42 0.73 25.85
N ASN A 405 13.16 1.04 26.91
CA ASN A 405 14.62 0.91 26.89
C ASN A 405 15.04 -0.55 27.08
N ILE A 406 15.78 -1.11 26.12
CA ILE A 406 16.15 -2.53 26.12
C ILE A 406 17.03 -2.90 27.32
N LEU A 407 17.89 -1.98 27.79
CA LEU A 407 18.79 -2.23 28.92
C LEU A 407 18.02 -2.40 30.22
N ALA A 408 17.00 -1.56 30.44
CA ALA A 408 16.15 -1.67 31.61
C ALA A 408 15.26 -2.92 31.56
N LEU A 409 14.76 -3.25 30.37
CA LEU A 409 13.76 -4.29 30.19
C LEU A 409 14.35 -5.70 30.24
N GLN A 410 15.56 -5.90 29.69
CA GLN A 410 16.16 -7.23 29.57
C GLN A 410 17.44 -7.40 30.40
N PHE A 411 18.26 -6.36 30.51
CA PHE A 411 19.60 -6.47 31.12
C PHE A 411 19.68 -5.98 32.57
N SER A 412 18.56 -5.59 33.19
CA SER A 412 18.51 -5.07 34.56
C SER A 412 18.98 -6.09 35.62
N ASN A 413 18.82 -7.38 35.36
CA ASN A 413 19.20 -8.46 36.28
C ASN A 413 20.44 -9.26 35.85
N CYS A 414 21.13 -8.86 34.76
CA CYS A 414 22.34 -9.56 34.31
C CYS A 414 23.54 -9.20 35.19
N LYS A 415 24.39 -10.19 35.50
CA LYS A 415 25.66 -9.97 36.22
C LYS A 415 26.53 -8.95 35.47
N SER A 416 27.24 -8.10 36.20
CA SER A 416 27.88 -6.84 35.76
C SER A 416 28.73 -6.91 34.48
N ASN A 417 29.30 -8.07 34.13
CA ASN A 417 30.22 -8.19 33.01
C ASN A 417 29.52 -8.06 31.64
N GLY A 418 28.27 -8.52 31.49
CA GLY A 418 27.52 -8.39 30.24
C GLY A 418 27.06 -6.95 29.97
N LEU A 419 26.52 -6.28 31.00
CA LEU A 419 25.95 -4.92 30.87
C LEU A 419 27.01 -3.87 30.50
N ILE A 420 28.24 -3.99 31.01
CA ILE A 420 29.34 -3.06 30.69
C ILE A 420 29.73 -3.18 29.21
N GLY A 421 29.80 -4.40 28.68
CA GLY A 421 30.12 -4.65 27.28
C GLY A 421 29.05 -4.12 26.34
N VAL A 422 27.78 -4.43 26.63
CA VAL A 422 26.62 -3.92 25.87
C VAL A 422 26.59 -2.39 25.84
N THR A 423 26.72 -1.74 27.00
CA THR A 423 26.71 -0.26 27.07
C THR A 423 27.89 0.38 26.38
N THR A 424 29.06 -0.28 26.38
CA THR A 424 30.25 0.19 25.65
C THR A 424 30.07 0.05 24.14
N ALA A 425 29.49 -1.05 23.67
CA ALA A 425 29.16 -1.26 22.27
C ALA A 425 28.19 -0.18 21.75
N LEU A 426 27.14 0.10 22.54
CA LEU A 426 26.16 1.13 22.24
C LEU A 426 26.80 2.54 22.10
N LYS A 427 27.76 2.86 22.97
CA LYS A 427 28.47 4.15 22.94
C LYS A 427 29.46 4.26 21.78
N ASN A 428 30.22 3.19 21.54
CA ASN A 428 31.29 3.18 20.54
C ASN A 428 30.80 2.84 19.13
N ARG A 429 29.51 2.52 18.96
CA ARG A 429 28.90 2.03 17.70
C ARG A 429 29.65 0.82 17.13
N GLY A 430 30.14 -0.03 18.04
CA GLY A 430 30.94 -1.20 17.72
C GLY A 430 30.11 -2.47 17.74
N ASN A 431 30.65 -3.53 17.14
CA ASN A 431 30.10 -4.86 17.31
C ASN A 431 30.47 -5.41 18.69
N TYR A 432 29.56 -6.15 19.32
CA TYR A 432 29.82 -6.83 20.57
C TYR A 432 29.07 -8.15 20.63
N GLU A 433 29.73 -9.16 21.18
CA GLU A 433 29.18 -10.50 21.34
C GLU A 433 29.41 -10.93 22.79
N CYS A 434 28.37 -11.45 23.43
CA CYS A 434 28.48 -11.96 24.80
C CYS A 434 27.46 -13.06 25.06
N GLU A 435 27.79 -13.93 26.02
CA GLU A 435 26.84 -14.89 26.57
C GLU A 435 26.21 -14.33 27.84
N ILE A 436 24.89 -14.44 27.95
CA ILE A 436 24.15 -14.04 29.15
C ILE A 436 23.30 -15.21 29.66
N GLU A 437 23.23 -15.33 30.99
CA GLU A 437 22.22 -16.14 31.65
C GLU A 437 20.93 -15.33 31.74
N TYR A 438 19.90 -15.77 31.02
CA TYR A 438 18.59 -15.13 31.01
C TYR A 438 17.60 -15.95 31.87
N PRO A 439 16.99 -15.34 32.91
CA PRO A 439 15.92 -15.97 33.66
C PRO A 439 14.63 -15.89 32.83
N ASP A 440 14.17 -17.02 32.29
CA ASP A 440 12.90 -17.08 31.56
C ASP A 440 11.72 -16.72 32.49
N PRO A 441 10.66 -16.05 31.99
CA PRO A 441 9.48 -15.73 32.79
C PRO A 441 8.81 -16.94 33.45
N THR A 442 9.02 -18.15 32.91
CA THR A 442 8.51 -19.42 33.48
C THR A 442 9.38 -19.99 34.61
N GLY A 443 10.53 -19.36 34.91
CA GLY A 443 11.48 -19.80 35.95
C GLY A 443 12.57 -20.75 35.45
N VAL A 444 12.56 -21.13 34.18
CA VAL A 444 13.61 -21.94 33.55
C VAL A 444 14.80 -21.04 33.19
N ARG A 445 16.04 -21.47 33.48
CA ARG A 445 17.23 -20.71 33.05
C ARG A 445 17.54 -20.99 31.59
N LYS A 446 17.82 -19.93 30.82
CA LYS A 446 18.30 -20.01 29.44
C LYS A 446 19.68 -19.37 29.31
N ASP A 447 20.53 -19.97 28.50
CA ASP A 447 21.78 -19.37 28.04
C ASP A 447 21.55 -18.72 26.68
N LEU A 448 21.75 -17.40 26.58
CA LEU A 448 21.60 -16.67 25.32
C LEU A 448 22.95 -16.17 24.83
N LEU A 449 23.23 -16.38 23.54
CA LEU A 449 24.30 -15.70 22.83
C LEU A 449 23.74 -14.41 22.21
N VAL A 450 24.22 -13.26 22.65
CA VAL A 450 23.76 -11.94 22.24
C VAL A 450 24.81 -11.28 21.36
N THR A 451 24.44 -10.96 20.12
CA THR A 451 25.24 -10.17 19.19
C THR A 451 24.60 -8.80 19.01
N ILE A 452 25.41 -7.75 19.11
CA ILE A 452 25.02 -6.36 18.94
C ILE A 452 25.79 -5.78 17.76
N SER A 453 25.07 -5.17 16.82
CA SER A 453 25.67 -4.54 15.65
C SER A 453 25.01 -3.19 15.34
N PRO A 454 25.75 -2.17 14.89
CA PRO A 454 25.18 -0.86 14.56
C PRO A 454 24.33 -0.94 13.29
N VAL A 455 23.21 -0.22 13.27
CA VAL A 455 22.32 -0.09 12.11
C VAL A 455 22.34 1.35 11.60
N TYR A 456 22.31 1.52 10.28
CA TYR A 456 22.34 2.81 9.60
C TYR A 456 21.14 2.92 8.65
N PHE A 457 20.53 4.11 8.57
CA PHE A 457 19.49 4.40 7.58
C PHE A 457 20.06 4.50 6.17
N ASP A 458 21.25 5.12 6.05
CA ASP A 458 22.04 5.30 4.83
C ASP A 458 23.53 5.25 5.22
N GLU A 459 24.47 5.26 4.26
CA GLU A 459 25.92 5.09 4.49
C GLU A 459 26.53 5.94 5.62
N VAL A 460 25.91 7.09 5.95
CA VAL A 460 26.41 8.02 6.97
C VAL A 460 25.47 8.15 8.18
N LYS A 461 24.19 7.82 8.04
CA LYS A 461 23.16 8.16 9.03
C LYS A 461 22.90 7.00 9.98
N TYR A 462 23.62 7.02 11.10
CA TYR A 462 23.44 6.07 12.19
C TYR A 462 22.00 6.07 12.74
N ALA A 463 21.37 4.89 12.74
CA ALA A 463 19.99 4.68 13.18
C ALA A 463 19.90 4.16 14.62
N GLY A 464 20.85 3.31 15.02
CA GLY A 464 20.81 2.65 16.32
C GLY A 464 21.58 1.32 16.31
N HIS A 465 21.07 0.29 16.99
CA HIS A 465 21.69 -1.04 17.02
C HIS A 465 20.66 -2.15 16.80
N MET A 466 21.13 -3.28 16.27
CA MET A 466 20.39 -4.52 16.19
C MET A 466 20.97 -5.49 17.20
N PHE A 467 20.09 -6.09 17.99
CA PHE A 467 20.33 -7.17 18.92
C PHE A 467 19.84 -8.45 18.25
N VAL A 468 20.70 -9.45 18.15
CA VAL A 468 20.37 -10.80 17.69
C VAL A 468 20.73 -11.76 18.81
N GLU A 469 19.75 -12.55 19.25
CA GLU A 469 19.88 -13.40 20.42
C GLU A 469 19.46 -14.82 20.07
N VAL A 470 20.35 -15.76 20.36
CA VAL A 470 20.16 -17.19 20.07
C VAL A 470 20.23 -17.98 21.37
N ASP A 471 19.23 -18.83 21.60
CA ASP A 471 19.24 -19.77 22.71
C ASP A 471 20.26 -20.87 22.45
N ILE A 472 21.28 -20.95 23.32
CA ILE A 472 22.38 -21.92 23.25
C ILE A 472 22.33 -22.94 24.40
N THR A 473 21.21 -23.00 25.14
CA THR A 473 21.07 -23.85 26.34
C THR A 473 21.28 -25.33 26.02
N GLU A 474 20.60 -25.84 24.99
CA GLU A 474 20.72 -27.26 24.58
C GLU A 474 22.14 -27.57 24.11
N ARG A 475 22.74 -26.65 23.33
CA ARG A 475 24.11 -26.80 22.85
C ARG A 475 25.10 -26.91 24.01
N LYS A 476 25.04 -26.02 24.99
CA LYS A 476 25.90 -26.08 26.19
C LYS A 476 25.71 -27.37 26.99
N MET A 477 24.46 -27.82 27.14
CA MET A 477 24.16 -29.09 27.81
C MET A 477 24.79 -30.29 27.10
N LEU A 478 24.71 -30.32 25.76
CA LEU A 478 25.32 -31.37 24.95
C LEU A 478 26.85 -31.32 24.99
N GLU A 479 27.46 -30.13 24.89
CA GLU A 479 28.90 -29.93 25.02
C GLU A 479 29.40 -30.43 26.39
N SER A 480 28.69 -30.13 27.47
CA SER A 480 29.01 -30.61 28.82
C SER A 480 28.94 -32.15 28.93
N LYS A 481 27.88 -32.76 28.40
CA LYS A 481 27.72 -34.23 28.36
C LYS A 481 28.82 -34.91 27.55
N LEU A 482 29.19 -34.34 26.40
CA LEU A 482 30.25 -34.87 25.55
C LEU A 482 31.59 -34.84 26.28
N LEU A 483 31.93 -33.72 26.92
CA LEU A 483 33.17 -33.58 27.69
C LEU A 483 33.24 -34.57 28.86
N GLN A 484 32.10 -34.86 29.50
CA GLN A 484 32.02 -35.91 30.53
C GLN A 484 32.23 -37.31 29.95
N ALA A 485 31.63 -37.60 28.79
CA ALA A 485 31.80 -38.88 28.10
C ALA A 485 33.25 -39.10 27.64
N GLU A 486 33.91 -38.08 27.09
CA GLU A 486 35.32 -38.13 26.71
C GLU A 486 36.23 -38.43 27.90
N LYS A 487 36.00 -37.74 29.03
CA LYS A 487 36.75 -38.00 30.28
C LYS A 487 36.59 -39.45 30.74
N LEU A 488 35.38 -40.00 30.71
CA LEU A 488 35.12 -41.39 31.10
C LEU A 488 35.78 -42.40 30.14
N ALA A 489 35.72 -42.14 28.83
CA ALA A 489 36.36 -43.00 27.83
C ALA A 489 37.90 -43.01 27.96
N ALA A 490 38.51 -41.85 28.19
CA ALA A 490 39.94 -41.72 28.43
C ALA A 490 40.37 -42.48 29.70
N LEU A 491 39.63 -42.28 30.80
CA LEU A 491 39.83 -43.02 32.05
C LEU A 491 39.71 -44.53 31.82
N GLY A 492 38.74 -44.94 31.00
CA GLY A 492 38.52 -46.35 30.67
C GLY A 492 39.71 -47.00 29.96
N LYS A 493 40.25 -46.37 28.91
CA LYS A 493 41.40 -46.88 28.17
C LYS A 493 42.65 -46.98 29.06
N MET A 494 42.93 -45.93 29.86
CA MET A 494 44.05 -45.94 30.80
C MET A 494 43.91 -47.04 31.85
N SER A 495 42.70 -47.21 32.40
CA SER A 495 42.39 -48.27 33.38
C SER A 495 42.65 -49.67 32.84
N ALA A 496 42.35 -49.92 31.56
CA ALA A 496 42.58 -51.22 30.94
C ALA A 496 44.06 -51.59 30.79
N ILE A 497 44.88 -50.60 30.40
CA ILE A 497 46.33 -50.78 30.25
C ILE A 497 46.99 -50.96 31.62
N LEU A 498 46.70 -50.05 32.56
CA LEU A 498 47.25 -50.11 33.93
C LEU A 498 46.89 -51.41 34.63
N ALA A 499 45.66 -51.90 34.45
CA ALA A 499 45.25 -53.15 35.05
C ALA A 499 46.03 -54.36 34.55
N HIS A 500 46.34 -54.40 33.25
CA HIS A 500 47.18 -55.46 32.69
C HIS A 500 48.62 -55.38 33.22
N GLU A 501 49.17 -54.16 33.28
CA GLU A 501 50.53 -53.91 33.78
C GLU A 501 50.67 -54.13 35.29
N ILE A 502 49.63 -53.95 36.10
CA ILE A 502 49.64 -54.23 37.55
C ILE A 502 49.36 -55.71 37.85
N LYS A 503 48.46 -56.36 37.09
CA LYS A 503 48.14 -57.79 37.28
C LYS A 503 49.37 -58.67 37.07
N THR A 504 50.24 -58.30 36.14
CA THR A 504 51.47 -59.04 35.79
C THR A 504 52.44 -59.16 36.98
N PRO A 505 52.94 -58.07 37.61
CA PRO A 505 53.81 -58.15 38.78
C PRO A 505 53.09 -58.76 40.00
N LEU A 506 51.80 -58.48 40.21
CA LEU A 506 51.05 -59.11 41.32
C LEU A 506 50.96 -60.63 41.19
N THR A 507 50.79 -61.15 39.97
CA THR A 507 50.76 -62.59 39.73
C THR A 507 52.13 -63.22 40.02
N SER A 508 53.22 -62.54 39.64
CA SER A 508 54.59 -62.97 39.94
C SER A 508 54.87 -62.96 41.45
N ILE A 509 54.49 -61.90 42.16
CA ILE A 509 54.64 -61.82 43.62
C ILE A 509 53.83 -62.94 44.30
N LYS A 510 52.59 -63.17 43.84
CA LYS A 510 51.75 -64.25 44.37
C LYS A 510 52.41 -65.62 44.20
N MET A 511 52.87 -65.92 42.99
CA MET A 511 53.48 -67.21 42.67
C MET A 511 54.73 -67.47 43.52
N ASN A 512 55.60 -66.46 43.67
CA ASN A 512 56.78 -66.58 44.53
C ASN A 512 56.41 -66.72 46.01
N ALA A 513 55.40 -65.97 46.48
CA ALA A 513 54.92 -66.10 47.86
C ALA A 513 54.33 -67.49 48.13
N ASP A 514 53.52 -68.02 47.21
CA ASP A 514 52.94 -69.37 47.30
C ASP A 514 54.06 -70.44 47.31
N ILE A 515 55.03 -70.35 46.39
CA ILE A 515 56.19 -71.28 46.33
C ILE A 515 57.01 -71.24 47.62
N LEU A 516 57.34 -70.05 48.13
CA LEU A 516 58.11 -69.92 49.37
C LEU A 516 57.34 -70.45 50.58
N SER A 517 56.01 -70.26 50.60
CA SER A 517 55.17 -70.75 51.69
C SER A 517 55.06 -72.28 51.72
N GLU A 518 55.12 -72.94 50.56
CA GLU A 518 55.05 -74.41 50.44
C GLU A 518 56.43 -75.09 50.60
N SER A 519 57.52 -74.41 50.25
CA SER A 519 58.87 -74.99 50.22
C SER A 519 59.70 -74.80 51.50
N LEU A 520 59.30 -73.88 52.39
CA LEU A 520 59.99 -73.59 53.64
C LEU A 520 59.29 -74.23 54.84
N LYS A 521 60.06 -74.69 55.85
CA LYS A 521 59.52 -74.96 57.18
C LYS A 521 59.35 -73.65 57.92
N LEU A 522 58.17 -73.06 57.80
CA LEU A 522 57.84 -71.76 58.36
C LEU A 522 57.66 -71.84 59.89
N SER A 523 58.09 -70.79 60.59
CA SER A 523 57.61 -70.55 61.96
C SER A 523 56.17 -70.00 61.89
N LYS A 524 55.43 -70.05 63.01
CA LYS A 524 54.07 -69.52 63.07
C LYS A 524 53.98 -68.02 62.74
N GLU A 525 55.04 -67.27 63.06
CA GLU A 525 55.18 -65.84 62.74
C GLU A 525 55.42 -65.61 61.23
N ASP A 526 56.16 -66.51 60.58
CA ASP A 526 56.36 -66.47 59.13
C ASP A 526 55.08 -66.85 58.37
N GLU A 527 54.34 -67.86 58.85
CA GLU A 527 53.03 -68.24 58.29
C GLU A 527 52.03 -67.08 58.33
N ASP A 528 51.93 -66.39 59.47
CA ASP A 528 51.08 -65.21 59.62
C ASP A 528 51.50 -64.08 58.65
N SER A 529 52.81 -63.89 58.47
CA SER A 529 53.36 -62.90 57.52
C SER A 529 53.04 -63.24 56.05
N PHE A 530 53.16 -64.51 55.65
CA PHE A 530 52.77 -64.96 54.31
C PHE A 530 51.27 -64.82 54.06
N GLN A 531 50.44 -65.11 55.07
CA GLN A 531 48.99 -64.91 54.97
C GLN A 531 48.62 -63.43 54.77
N ILE A 532 49.32 -62.50 55.45
CA ILE A 532 49.12 -61.06 55.25
C ILE A 532 49.49 -60.66 53.81
N ILE A 533 50.63 -61.12 53.30
CA ILE A 533 51.07 -60.85 51.91
C ILE A 533 50.05 -61.37 50.91
N GLN A 534 49.59 -62.61 51.05
CA GLN A 534 48.56 -63.18 50.17
C GLN A 534 47.24 -62.40 50.23
N LYS A 535 46.84 -61.95 51.43
CA LYS A 535 45.63 -61.14 51.62
C LYS A 535 45.73 -59.79 50.91
N GLU A 536 46.87 -59.10 50.98
CA GLU A 536 47.07 -57.82 50.29
C GLU A 536 47.21 -57.98 48.76
N ILE A 537 47.83 -59.06 48.27
CA ILE A 537 47.83 -59.38 46.84
C ILE A 537 46.42 -59.64 46.33
N LYS A 538 45.60 -60.37 47.10
CA LYS A 538 44.18 -60.61 46.76
C LYS A 538 43.39 -59.30 46.73
N ARG A 539 43.63 -58.40 47.69
CA ARG A 539 43.02 -57.07 47.74
C ARG A 539 43.41 -56.22 46.52
N LEU A 540 44.69 -56.14 46.18
CA LEU A 540 45.17 -55.39 45.01
C LEU A 540 44.60 -55.94 43.70
N ASN A 541 44.51 -57.26 43.55
CA ASN A 541 43.86 -57.87 42.39
C ASN A 541 42.37 -57.52 42.27
N ASN A 542 41.66 -57.41 43.40
CA ASN A 542 40.26 -57.00 43.41
C ASN A 542 40.11 -55.52 43.03
N LEU A 543 40.98 -54.64 43.56
CA LEU A 543 41.01 -53.21 43.18
C LEU A 543 41.21 -53.02 41.68
N VAL A 544 42.15 -53.75 41.10
CA VAL A 544 42.42 -53.73 39.66
C VAL A 544 41.18 -54.17 38.85
N LYS A 545 40.45 -55.19 39.33
CA LYS A 545 39.20 -55.64 38.70
C LYS A 545 38.09 -54.60 38.79
N GLU A 546 37.94 -53.93 39.94
CA GLU A 546 36.92 -52.88 40.14
C GLU A 546 37.17 -51.69 39.20
N VAL A 547 38.41 -51.22 39.08
CA VAL A 547 38.81 -50.14 38.16
C VAL A 547 38.56 -50.52 36.70
N LEU A 548 38.82 -51.78 36.31
CA LEU A 548 38.50 -52.32 34.99
C LEU A 548 37.00 -52.36 34.69
N GLN A 549 36.17 -52.67 35.69
CA GLN A 549 34.72 -52.72 35.52
C GLN A 549 34.12 -51.33 35.29
N LEU A 550 34.73 -50.28 35.86
CA LEU A 550 34.33 -48.90 35.57
C LEU A 550 34.56 -48.53 34.09
N SER A 551 35.61 -49.08 33.48
CA SER A 551 36.00 -48.86 32.08
C SER A 551 35.14 -49.62 31.06
N ARG A 552 34.89 -50.91 31.31
CA ARG A 552 34.23 -51.80 30.34
C ARG A 552 32.70 -51.71 30.42
N GLN A 553 32.04 -51.88 29.27
CA GLN A 553 30.61 -52.20 29.17
C GLN A 553 30.48 -53.69 28.80
N PRO A 554 30.45 -54.62 29.76
CA PRO A 554 30.11 -56.00 29.44
C PRO A 554 28.64 -56.08 28.99
N GLU A 555 28.34 -56.92 28.01
CA GLU A 555 26.96 -57.27 27.65
C GLU A 555 26.28 -57.95 28.85
N LEU A 556 25.02 -57.59 29.11
CA LEU A 556 24.23 -58.19 30.19
C LEU A 556 23.72 -59.55 29.74
N ASN A 557 23.92 -60.58 30.57
CA ASN A 557 23.30 -61.89 30.36
C ASN A 557 21.99 -61.95 31.14
N CYS A 558 20.96 -61.28 30.63
CA CYS A 558 19.67 -61.22 31.29
C CYS A 558 18.94 -62.57 31.23
N SER A 559 18.42 -63.01 32.38
CA SER A 559 17.52 -64.17 32.51
C SER A 559 16.37 -63.83 33.45
N VAL A 560 15.28 -64.60 33.37
CA VAL A 560 14.16 -64.45 34.30
C VAL A 560 14.59 -64.98 35.67
N LEU A 561 14.60 -64.10 36.68
CA LEU A 561 14.98 -64.44 38.05
C LEU A 561 13.92 -63.96 39.05
N ASN A 562 13.80 -64.68 40.16
CA ASN A 562 12.95 -64.30 41.28
C ASN A 562 13.72 -63.37 42.23
N LEU A 563 13.27 -62.11 42.36
CA LEU A 563 13.99 -61.12 43.17
C LEU A 563 14.01 -61.48 44.66
N LYS A 564 12.94 -62.11 45.16
CA LYS A 564 12.84 -62.52 46.57
C LYS A 564 13.84 -63.63 46.89
N GLU A 565 13.99 -64.60 46.00
CA GLU A 565 14.98 -65.67 46.11
C GLU A 565 16.41 -65.12 46.03
N LEU A 566 16.69 -64.20 45.10
CA LEU A 566 17.98 -63.53 45.00
C LEU A 566 18.35 -62.83 46.32
N MET A 567 17.40 -62.11 46.93
CA MET A 567 17.65 -61.40 48.20
C MET A 567 17.89 -62.37 49.37
N GLU A 568 17.17 -63.50 49.43
CA GLU A 568 17.45 -64.53 50.44
C GLU A 568 18.84 -65.16 50.25
N ASN A 569 19.26 -65.39 49.00
CA ASN A 569 20.59 -65.93 48.72
C ASN A 569 21.70 -64.94 49.11
N VAL A 570 21.50 -63.64 48.84
CA VAL A 570 22.43 -62.60 49.30
C VAL A 570 22.44 -62.51 50.83
N ARG A 571 21.28 -62.56 51.49
CA ARG A 571 21.20 -62.56 52.97
C ARG A 571 22.01 -63.69 53.59
N LYS A 572 21.88 -64.92 53.08
CA LYS A 572 22.61 -66.10 53.58
C LYS A 572 24.13 -65.88 53.57
N GLN A 573 24.66 -65.15 52.58
CA GLN A 573 26.09 -64.85 52.48
C GLN A 573 26.60 -63.98 53.65
N PHE A 574 25.73 -63.13 54.23
CA PHE A 574 26.09 -62.23 55.32
C PHE A 574 25.62 -62.71 56.71
N GLN A 575 24.98 -63.88 56.81
CA GLN A 575 24.34 -64.37 58.04
C GLN A 575 25.27 -64.33 59.27
N ALA A 576 26.50 -64.85 59.14
CA ALA A 576 27.46 -64.86 60.25
C ALA A 576 27.83 -63.45 60.75
N ARG A 577 28.00 -62.48 59.83
CA ARG A 577 28.32 -61.08 60.17
C ARG A 577 27.12 -60.34 60.76
N LEU A 578 25.91 -60.64 60.26
CA LEU A 578 24.66 -60.09 60.77
C LEU A 578 24.42 -60.53 62.22
N GLU A 579 24.66 -61.80 62.53
CA GLU A 579 24.56 -62.36 63.89
C GLU A 579 25.64 -61.81 64.82
N GLU A 580 26.90 -61.77 64.37
CA GLU A 580 28.03 -61.22 65.14
C GLU A 580 27.77 -59.77 65.57
N ARG A 581 27.20 -58.94 64.67
CA ARG A 581 26.90 -57.52 64.92
C ARG A 581 25.51 -57.26 65.48
N GLN A 582 24.69 -58.29 65.70
CA GLN A 582 23.30 -58.17 66.15
C GLN A 582 22.44 -57.23 65.28
N ILE A 583 22.62 -57.31 63.96
CA ILE A 583 21.88 -56.51 62.97
C ILE A 583 20.68 -57.33 62.45
N ARG A 584 19.49 -56.75 62.50
CA ARG A 584 18.28 -57.38 61.98
C ARG A 584 18.17 -57.12 60.47
N PHE A 585 18.20 -58.19 59.68
CA PHE A 585 17.94 -58.11 58.24
C PHE A 585 16.49 -58.51 57.95
N ILE A 586 15.71 -57.61 57.36
CA ILE A 586 14.32 -57.82 56.98
C ILE A 586 14.22 -57.84 55.46
N ASN A 587 13.90 -59.02 54.90
CA ASN A 587 13.55 -59.16 53.49
C ASN A 587 12.05 -58.91 53.30
N GLY A 588 11.70 -57.65 53.01
CA GLY A 588 10.34 -57.20 52.68
C GLY A 588 10.07 -57.15 51.18
N VAL A 589 10.88 -57.83 50.35
CA VAL A 589 10.73 -57.86 48.90
C VAL A 589 9.52 -58.72 48.51
N GLN A 590 8.67 -58.17 47.65
CA GLN A 590 7.54 -58.88 47.05
C GLN A 590 8.02 -60.01 46.16
N ASP A 591 7.23 -61.07 46.07
CA ASP A 591 7.52 -62.21 45.19
C ASP A 591 7.26 -61.78 43.73
N CYS A 592 8.33 -61.47 43.00
CA CYS A 592 8.26 -60.96 41.64
C CYS A 592 9.40 -61.49 40.76
N GLU A 593 9.05 -61.85 39.53
CA GLU A 593 10.01 -62.24 38.48
C GLU A 593 10.44 -61.02 37.67
N ILE A 594 11.75 -60.86 37.47
CA ILE A 594 12.34 -59.80 36.65
C ILE A 594 13.33 -60.38 35.64
N SER A 595 13.43 -59.75 34.47
CA SER A 595 14.45 -60.09 33.47
C SER A 595 15.69 -59.25 33.72
N ALA A 596 16.74 -59.85 34.30
CA ALA A 596 17.98 -59.16 34.63
C ALA A 596 19.18 -60.11 34.67
N ASP A 597 20.39 -59.55 34.70
CA ASP A 597 21.62 -60.31 34.92
C ASP A 597 21.77 -60.56 36.44
N GLU A 598 21.55 -61.81 36.86
CA GLU A 598 21.56 -62.21 38.26
C GLU A 598 22.90 -61.88 38.94
N GLU A 599 24.03 -62.13 38.27
CA GLU A 599 25.35 -61.92 38.85
C GLU A 599 25.63 -60.43 39.09
N LYS A 600 25.23 -59.58 38.13
CA LYS A 600 25.39 -58.12 38.22
C LYS A 600 24.46 -57.49 39.24
N LEU A 601 23.18 -57.88 39.27
CA LEU A 601 22.27 -57.39 40.31
C LEU A 601 22.72 -57.86 41.70
N ARG A 602 23.15 -59.11 41.85
CA ARG A 602 23.72 -59.61 43.10
C ARG A 602 24.89 -58.74 43.56
N GLN A 603 25.76 -58.31 42.64
CA GLN A 603 26.86 -57.39 42.94
C GLN A 603 26.39 -56.03 43.47
N VAL A 604 25.32 -55.45 42.90
CA VAL A 604 24.71 -54.20 43.39
C VAL A 604 24.23 -54.37 44.83
N PHE A 605 23.48 -55.42 45.11
CA PHE A 605 22.93 -55.65 46.45
C PHE A 605 24.01 -55.99 47.49
N ILE A 606 25.04 -56.77 47.11
CA ILE A 606 26.23 -56.99 47.96
C ILE A 606 26.87 -55.66 48.33
N ASN A 607 27.11 -54.77 47.35
CA ASN A 607 27.73 -53.47 47.60
C ASN A 607 26.90 -52.59 48.54
N LEU A 608 25.57 -52.56 48.34
CA LEU A 608 24.68 -51.77 49.19
C LEU A 608 24.61 -52.33 50.61
N ILE A 609 24.50 -53.66 50.77
CA ILE A 609 24.46 -54.31 52.08
C ILE A 609 25.79 -54.17 52.82
N GLU A 610 26.94 -54.30 52.14
CA GLU A 610 28.25 -54.04 52.73
C GLU A 610 28.38 -52.59 53.20
N ASN A 611 27.93 -51.63 52.37
CA ASN A 611 27.91 -50.22 52.77
C ASN A 611 27.03 -49.98 54.01
N SER A 612 25.85 -50.60 54.09
CA SER A 612 24.97 -50.52 55.26
C SER A 612 25.58 -51.18 56.50
N LEU A 613 26.17 -52.37 56.38
CA LEU A 613 26.87 -53.06 57.48
C LEU A 613 28.05 -52.25 58.04
N GLU A 614 28.77 -51.55 57.17
CA GLU A 614 29.89 -50.69 57.56
C GLU A 614 29.43 -49.35 58.16
N ALA A 615 28.27 -48.83 57.75
CA ALA A 615 27.71 -47.59 58.27
C ALA A 615 27.12 -47.74 59.69
N MET A 616 26.93 -48.98 60.15
CA MET A 616 26.40 -49.30 61.48
C MET A 616 27.53 -49.68 62.45
N THR A 617 27.67 -48.91 63.53
CA THR A 617 28.67 -49.13 64.60
C THR A 617 28.15 -50.00 65.76
N SER A 618 26.85 -50.25 65.83
CA SER A 618 26.18 -51.06 66.87
C SER A 618 24.90 -51.72 66.31
N ARG A 619 24.00 -52.23 67.18
CA ARG A 619 22.73 -52.85 66.77
C ARG A 619 21.96 -51.96 65.79
N GLY A 620 21.41 -52.55 64.73
CA GLY A 620 20.68 -51.81 63.71
C GLY A 620 19.79 -52.72 62.88
N GLU A 621 19.12 -52.13 61.88
CA GLU A 621 18.22 -52.82 60.98
C GLU A 621 18.56 -52.49 59.52
N ILE A 622 18.57 -53.53 58.67
CA ILE A 622 18.60 -53.39 57.21
C ILE A 622 17.26 -53.92 56.70
N LEU A 623 16.49 -53.06 56.05
CA LEU A 623 15.21 -53.38 55.44
C LEU A 623 15.36 -53.24 53.92
N ILE A 624 15.11 -54.34 53.20
CA ILE A 624 14.98 -54.30 51.74
C ILE A 624 13.51 -54.54 51.41
N SER A 625 12.86 -53.57 50.77
CA SER A 625 11.46 -53.68 50.36
C SER A 625 11.31 -53.42 48.88
N SER A 626 10.33 -54.06 48.23
CA SER A 626 9.99 -53.76 46.84
C SER A 626 8.51 -53.42 46.66
N LYS A 627 8.23 -52.56 45.68
CA LYS A 627 6.88 -52.17 45.27
C LYS A 627 6.83 -52.04 43.75
N ALA A 628 5.91 -52.78 43.14
CA ALA A 628 5.57 -52.58 41.74
C ALA A 628 4.85 -51.22 41.56
N ALA A 629 5.34 -50.38 40.65
CA ALA A 629 4.76 -49.10 40.27
C ALA A 629 4.72 -48.98 38.74
N ASP A 630 3.55 -49.20 38.14
CA ASP A 630 3.32 -49.22 36.69
C ASP A 630 4.32 -50.08 35.90
N ARG A 631 5.28 -49.42 35.21
CA ARG A 631 6.30 -50.05 34.35
C ARG A 631 7.63 -50.29 35.06
N PHE A 632 7.74 -49.95 36.35
CA PHE A 632 8.97 -50.06 37.12
C PHE A 632 8.76 -50.84 38.42
N LEU A 633 9.75 -51.63 38.79
CA LEU A 633 9.90 -52.22 40.10
C LEU A 633 10.76 -51.28 40.94
N CYS A 634 10.17 -50.70 41.97
CA CYS A 634 10.86 -49.87 42.93
C CYS A 634 11.39 -50.74 44.07
N ILE A 635 12.68 -50.66 44.36
CA ILE A 635 13.34 -51.39 45.44
C ILE A 635 14.00 -50.38 46.36
N HIS A 636 13.64 -50.41 47.64
CA HIS A 636 14.24 -49.58 48.67
C HIS A 636 15.19 -50.42 49.52
N VAL A 637 16.42 -49.95 49.68
CA VAL A 637 17.40 -50.50 50.62
C VAL A 637 17.58 -49.45 51.71
N LYS A 638 17.06 -49.75 52.90
CA LYS A 638 17.04 -48.85 54.06
C LYS A 638 17.92 -49.40 55.17
N ASP A 639 18.76 -48.55 55.75
CA ASP A 639 19.54 -48.87 56.94
C ASP A 639 19.48 -47.79 58.02
N THR A 640 19.78 -48.19 59.26
CA THR A 640 19.81 -47.30 60.43
C THR A 640 21.22 -46.83 60.78
N GLY A 641 22.08 -46.63 59.78
CA GLY A 641 23.48 -46.21 59.94
C GLY A 641 23.64 -44.70 60.19
N ILE A 642 24.89 -44.24 60.16
CA ILE A 642 25.27 -42.83 60.44
C ILE A 642 24.91 -41.81 59.35
N GLY A 643 24.26 -42.22 58.26
CA GLY A 643 23.90 -41.35 57.13
C GLY A 643 25.08 -41.00 56.19
N ILE A 644 24.84 -40.08 55.25
CA ILE A 644 25.81 -39.66 54.21
C ILE A 644 25.97 -38.13 54.23
N ALA A 645 27.17 -37.65 54.55
CA ALA A 645 27.47 -36.22 54.67
C ALA A 645 27.46 -35.43 53.34
N SER A 646 27.75 -36.09 52.21
CA SER A 646 27.83 -35.49 50.87
C SER A 646 26.91 -36.23 49.89
N PRO A 647 25.58 -36.07 49.99
CA PRO A 647 24.62 -36.84 49.21
C PRO A 647 24.74 -36.59 47.70
N GLU A 648 25.09 -35.38 47.28
CA GLU A 648 25.19 -34.99 45.87
C GLU A 648 26.32 -35.70 45.10
N LYS A 649 27.34 -36.21 45.81
CA LYS A 649 28.55 -36.80 45.20
C LYS A 649 28.75 -38.28 45.53
N VAL A 650 27.77 -38.92 46.18
CA VAL A 650 27.92 -40.29 46.71
C VAL A 650 28.16 -41.35 45.64
N PHE A 651 27.77 -41.05 44.40
CA PHE A 651 27.93 -41.95 43.26
C PHE A 651 29.07 -41.51 42.31
N ASP A 652 29.79 -40.42 42.63
CA ASP A 652 30.97 -40.03 41.87
C ASP A 652 32.12 -41.01 42.17
N PRO A 653 32.87 -41.48 41.16
CA PRO A 653 33.98 -42.41 41.37
C PRO A 653 35.02 -41.87 42.37
N PHE A 654 35.58 -42.76 43.19
CA PHE A 654 36.60 -42.46 44.22
C PHE A 654 36.10 -41.62 45.40
N MET A 655 34.80 -41.37 45.51
CA MET A 655 34.24 -40.72 46.69
C MET A 655 34.04 -41.71 47.83
N THR A 656 34.86 -41.59 48.86
CA THR A 656 34.78 -42.37 50.11
C THR A 656 35.32 -41.53 51.26
N THR A 657 34.71 -41.65 52.44
CA THR A 657 35.21 -41.07 53.69
C THR A 657 36.00 -42.09 54.53
N LYS A 658 36.20 -43.31 54.00
CA LYS A 658 36.75 -44.47 54.73
C LYS A 658 38.21 -44.75 54.33
N ALA A 659 39.05 -45.14 55.31
CA ALA A 659 40.47 -45.44 55.13
C ALA A 659 40.77 -46.71 54.29
N SER A 660 39.83 -47.65 54.20
CA SER A 660 39.98 -48.92 53.47
C SER A 660 39.11 -49.05 52.22
N GLY A 661 38.18 -48.10 51.99
CA GLY A 661 37.21 -48.15 50.91
C GLY A 661 37.76 -47.61 49.60
N THR A 662 37.30 -48.16 48.47
CA THR A 662 37.80 -47.84 47.12
C THR A 662 37.06 -46.65 46.50
N GLY A 663 35.87 -46.32 47.03
CA GLY A 663 35.00 -45.28 46.50
C GLY A 663 34.38 -45.61 45.14
N LEU A 664 34.50 -46.86 44.66
CA LEU A 664 34.02 -47.28 43.34
C LEU A 664 32.69 -48.05 43.39
N GLY A 665 32.32 -48.61 44.55
CA GLY A 665 31.18 -49.53 44.67
C GLY A 665 29.84 -48.91 44.24
N LEU A 666 29.53 -47.69 44.69
CA LEU A 666 28.28 -47.02 44.34
C LEU A 666 28.26 -46.51 42.89
N SER A 667 29.40 -46.05 42.36
CA SER A 667 29.51 -45.67 40.94
C SER A 667 29.34 -46.88 40.01
N ILE A 668 29.88 -48.05 40.39
CA ILE A 668 29.67 -49.31 39.66
C ILE A 668 28.21 -49.74 39.77
N SER A 669 27.61 -49.62 40.95
CA SER A 669 26.21 -49.97 41.16
C SER A 669 25.27 -49.13 40.29
N ARG A 670 25.52 -47.81 40.19
CA ARG A 670 24.80 -46.92 39.28
C ARG A 670 24.92 -47.37 37.82
N LYS A 671 26.14 -47.67 37.37
CA LYS A 671 26.37 -48.13 36.00
C LYS A 671 25.65 -49.44 35.69
N ILE A 672 25.65 -50.41 36.63
CA ILE A 672 24.93 -51.68 36.46
C ILE A 672 23.43 -51.45 36.34
N ILE A 673 22.84 -50.61 37.20
CA ILE A 673 21.40 -50.31 37.17
C ILE A 673 21.02 -49.55 35.88
N GLU A 674 21.84 -48.60 35.43
CA GLU A 674 21.65 -47.89 34.16
C GLU A 674 21.72 -48.84 32.95
N GLN A 675 22.62 -49.84 32.95
CA GLN A 675 22.66 -50.89 31.92
C GLN A 675 21.37 -51.73 31.93
N HIS A 676 20.77 -51.93 33.10
CA HIS A 676 19.45 -52.54 33.24
C HIS A 676 18.30 -51.56 32.94
N GLY A 677 18.55 -50.44 32.26
CA GLY A 677 17.53 -49.46 31.87
C GLY A 677 16.84 -48.80 33.05
N GLY A 678 17.42 -48.93 34.25
CA GLY A 678 16.91 -48.43 35.50
C GLY A 678 17.65 -47.21 36.01
N THR A 679 17.28 -46.74 37.20
CA THR A 679 17.98 -45.66 37.91
C THR A 679 18.18 -46.01 39.38
N ILE A 680 19.28 -45.54 39.97
CA ILE A 680 19.52 -45.62 41.41
C ILE A 680 19.71 -44.22 41.98
N SER A 681 19.02 -43.91 43.06
CA SER A 681 19.05 -42.62 43.73
C SER A 681 19.20 -42.77 45.24
N LEU A 682 19.68 -41.73 45.90
CA LEU A 682 19.68 -41.62 47.36
C LEU A 682 18.49 -40.75 47.74
N VAL A 683 17.51 -41.34 48.43
CA VAL A 683 16.25 -40.67 48.79
C VAL A 683 16.32 -40.07 50.19
N ASN A 684 17.06 -40.72 51.10
CA ASN A 684 17.32 -40.22 52.44
C ASN A 684 18.78 -40.46 52.83
N ALA A 685 19.41 -39.47 53.45
CA ALA A 685 20.83 -39.44 53.80
C ALA A 685 21.07 -39.08 55.29
N GLU A 686 20.00 -38.95 56.09
CA GLU A 686 20.09 -38.53 57.49
C GLU A 686 20.66 -39.62 58.40
N ALA A 687 21.25 -39.21 59.52
CA ALA A 687 21.74 -40.15 60.53
C ALA A 687 20.56 -40.88 61.20
N GLY A 688 20.61 -42.21 61.21
CA GLY A 688 19.53 -43.08 61.69
C GLY A 688 18.61 -43.60 60.59
N GLU A 689 18.68 -43.04 59.37
CA GLU A 689 17.92 -43.55 58.21
C GLU A 689 18.58 -43.18 56.87
N THR A 690 19.34 -44.11 56.29
CA THR A 690 19.83 -44.01 54.91
C THR A 690 18.92 -44.84 54.02
N THR A 691 18.42 -44.28 52.92
CA THR A 691 17.57 -45.03 51.97
C THR A 691 18.05 -44.83 50.53
N PHE A 692 18.45 -45.93 49.91
CA PHE A 692 18.69 -46.01 48.47
C PHE A 692 17.44 -46.53 47.76
N GLU A 693 17.08 -45.91 46.64
CA GLU A 693 15.99 -46.34 45.78
C GLU A 693 16.54 -46.80 44.44
N ILE A 694 16.13 -47.99 44.00
CA ILE A 694 16.44 -48.57 42.71
C ILE A 694 15.13 -48.72 41.93
N LEU A 695 15.07 -48.15 40.74
CA LEU A 695 13.95 -48.31 39.80
C LEU A 695 14.42 -49.18 38.64
N LEU A 696 13.84 -50.37 38.48
CA LEU A 696 14.12 -51.29 37.37
C LEU A 696 12.90 -51.45 36.47
N PRO A 697 13.03 -51.46 35.13
CA PRO A 697 11.88 -51.65 34.24
C PRO A 697 11.31 -53.08 34.37
N MET A 698 9.99 -53.19 34.51
CA MET A 698 9.25 -54.46 34.46
C MET A 698 8.80 -54.72 33.01
N GLY A 699 9.66 -55.37 32.23
CA GLY A 699 9.35 -55.79 30.87
C GLY A 699 10.44 -56.67 30.27
N ASN A 700 10.06 -57.60 29.39
CA ASN A 700 11.01 -58.49 28.72
C ASN A 700 12.06 -57.67 27.95
N TYR A 701 13.33 -57.84 28.31
CA TYR A 701 14.45 -57.53 27.43
C TYR A 701 14.27 -58.33 26.13
N LYS A 702 14.23 -57.66 24.99
CA LYS A 702 14.27 -58.30 23.67
C LYS A 702 15.70 -58.41 23.19
#